data_AF-A0AAW3ZL36-F1
#
_entry.id   AF-A0AAW3ZL36-F1
#
_cell.length_a   1.000
_cell.length_b   1.000
_cell.length_c   1.000
_cell.angle_alpha   90.00
_cell.angle_beta   90.00
_cell.angle_gamma   90.00
#
_symmetry.space_group_name_H-M   'P 1'
#
loop_
_entity.id
_entity.type
_entity.pdbx_description
1 polymer ?
#
loop_
_entity_poly.entity_id
_entity_poly.type
_entity_poly.pdbx_seq_one_letter_code
_entity_poly.pdbx_strand_id
1 'polypeptide(L)'
;MPKPQLLALALSQALASNAIAGVIIDVTTTADEQNTNGQCSLREALLNTASGDQSGSTDCPAGAGANAINLPADQTLTLSSALPELDGFDALNGNNSTLTRAGGCNLDGNTDAGEFRLLTVAVGSTLSLASLSLTNGCADGGKGDGEGGGILAEGADLTLTDVTLSGNSAFTAGGGLSCKLTTSCGGVGVAFDNNRAGGKGGGLYIEQATGTLSGGRFSGNSAGANGGGLYLRGGFLSVAQTSFSGNAAAADGGAAMAELVAPGDRLNLDQSLLSGNTAIRGGGVFLRAYSTLSNSTLSGNSAAYGGGLYVDTSNGSLSLTDSSLVDNIASIANAQLRTTAESTINLIRSLLVSDGTTGCSVAGITNENSSSMTTDSSCVVSNVTLQSRSALQIGALADNGGPLYSHALGPASIAIDAAGLTCSGQDGRGYARPVDGNNDSNAYCDVGAFEFQNALQSGPNFVVNRVTDINDGQCTEGIDGCSLREAVIAANGNDDLSEITFDPDVFASSQTSTLTLGFISIVESATITGPGADLLTLDANDASFHFGVNIPGVGTATLSDLRLINGTSGSGGAISSFDSLFLSRMTLESNTAGNAGGALSAGGFGDVTISITDSRFINNNGGSGIGGGLTINTFGNTNILIDGSDFSGNSAFGGGALHVDADDGNVTISNSTITGNTATCAGGCGGGGIFIGGSVGTTTLQNLLISGNLTSSTGVRAFGGGLAVESYNGHVVQLLDSTVSENTVTNTSGPAFGGGIAVNGNASSFIVDRSTISGNAAEESGGGLDVTVLYGGSTSIRNSTVSGNRVDGSGGGMRTMVGNLSRVSVEGSTITGNIADNDTNGSGGGGGLSLNIDSANTVSLQGSVIAANQDLNAAAAPDIERNGRSLTLANSLIGDNAGSGLNEAPIGSPDLGFNLIGSAAGGGVIDPLLGPLADNGGASFTHLPADTSPLIDHFFVCSGSDQRGRPRGADADGEAGNDCDVGAVEVVNTVFHDGFEDGIITKRFEQRNLVLSRAEITARLGPTRSQALLMRAGTMKRNGDLVLVHGRRMGNQIQLQLNRYEHGEWTQGAWQTMHSETVQLRW
;
A
#
# COMPACT_ATOMS: atom_id res chain seq x y z
N MET A 1 5.05 2.66 -27.35
CA MET A 1 3.83 2.13 -28.02
C MET A 1 3.49 0.78 -27.41
N PRO A 2 2.26 0.50 -26.97
CA PRO A 2 2.00 -0.70 -26.17
C PRO A 2 1.89 -1.97 -27.04
N LYS A 3 2.73 -2.95 -26.67
CA LYS A 3 2.68 -4.42 -26.76
C LYS A 3 1.60 -5.07 -27.65
N PRO A 4 1.97 -5.82 -28.72
CA PRO A 4 1.07 -6.72 -29.45
C PRO A 4 1.03 -8.14 -28.86
N GLN A 5 1.14 -8.30 -27.54
CA GLN A 5 1.05 -9.60 -26.87
C GLN A 5 -0.32 -9.91 -26.26
N LEU A 6 -1.27 -8.96 -26.25
CA LEU A 6 -2.67 -9.25 -25.87
C LEU A 6 -3.53 -9.78 -27.03
N LEU A 7 -3.04 -9.75 -28.28
CA LEU A 7 -3.85 -10.12 -29.44
C LEU A 7 -3.82 -11.63 -29.76
N ALA A 8 -2.83 -12.38 -29.27
CA ALA A 8 -2.79 -13.84 -29.44
C ALA A 8 -3.72 -14.59 -28.48
N LEU A 9 -4.04 -14.00 -27.31
CA LEU A 9 -5.06 -14.52 -26.39
C LEU A 9 -6.49 -14.16 -26.84
N ALA A 10 -6.65 -13.07 -27.62
CA ALA A 10 -7.93 -12.60 -28.11
C ALA A 10 -8.35 -13.22 -29.47
N LEU A 11 -7.40 -13.70 -30.28
CA LEU A 11 -7.72 -14.29 -31.59
C LEU A 11 -8.03 -15.79 -31.57
N SER A 12 -7.73 -16.52 -30.48
CA SER A 12 -8.22 -17.89 -30.29
C SER A 12 -9.68 -17.94 -29.81
N GLN A 13 -10.20 -16.84 -29.23
CA GLN A 13 -11.61 -16.73 -28.83
C GLN A 13 -12.54 -16.27 -29.97
N ALA A 14 -12.01 -15.81 -31.11
CA ALA A 14 -12.81 -15.18 -32.16
C ALA A 14 -13.19 -16.08 -33.36
N LEU A 15 -12.79 -17.36 -33.37
CA LEU A 15 -13.20 -18.33 -34.41
C LEU A 15 -14.07 -19.49 -33.91
N ALA A 16 -14.45 -19.49 -32.64
CA ALA A 16 -15.42 -20.44 -32.08
C ALA A 16 -16.87 -19.90 -32.13
N SER A 17 -17.30 -19.30 -33.25
CA SER A 17 -18.70 -18.91 -33.42
C SER A 17 -19.41 -19.86 -34.40
N ASN A 18 -19.63 -21.10 -33.94
CA ASN A 18 -20.78 -21.97 -34.27
C ASN A 18 -20.69 -23.35 -33.58
N ALA A 19 -20.24 -23.42 -32.32
CA ALA A 19 -20.36 -24.65 -31.54
C ALA A 19 -21.76 -24.72 -30.91
N ILE A 20 -22.48 -25.80 -31.20
CA ILE A 20 -23.68 -26.20 -30.47
C ILE A 20 -23.28 -26.30 -28.98
N ALA A 21 -24.10 -25.81 -28.06
CA ALA A 21 -23.82 -25.88 -26.62
C ALA A 21 -23.68 -27.36 -26.19
N GLY A 22 -22.45 -27.86 -26.10
CA GLY A 22 -22.18 -29.24 -25.73
C GLY A 22 -22.12 -29.42 -24.22
N VAL A 23 -22.21 -30.68 -23.82
CA VAL A 23 -22.37 -31.10 -22.42
C VAL A 23 -21.05 -30.92 -21.66
N ILE A 24 -21.09 -30.39 -20.43
CA ILE A 24 -19.95 -30.41 -19.50
C ILE A 24 -20.25 -31.49 -18.46
N ILE A 25 -19.29 -32.37 -18.20
CA ILE A 25 -19.39 -33.40 -17.17
C ILE A 25 -18.48 -33.03 -15.99
N ASP A 26 -19.08 -32.72 -14.84
CA ASP A 26 -18.35 -32.47 -13.61
C ASP A 26 -18.14 -33.78 -12.84
N VAL A 27 -16.87 -34.11 -12.57
CA VAL A 27 -16.49 -35.21 -11.67
C VAL A 27 -16.71 -34.75 -10.24
N THR A 28 -17.51 -35.49 -9.48
CA THR A 28 -17.95 -35.11 -8.12
C THR A 28 -17.31 -35.94 -7.01
N THR A 29 -16.55 -36.99 -7.35
CA THR A 29 -15.82 -37.83 -6.38
C THR A 29 -14.36 -38.02 -6.80
N THR A 30 -13.48 -38.22 -5.80
CA THR A 30 -12.08 -38.59 -6.02
C THR A 30 -11.86 -40.10 -6.11
N ALA A 31 -12.90 -40.89 -5.85
CA ALA A 31 -12.86 -42.34 -5.96
C ALA A 31 -12.69 -42.79 -7.41
N ASP A 32 -11.84 -43.78 -7.63
CA ASP A 32 -11.72 -44.49 -8.90
C ASP A 32 -12.68 -45.70 -8.91
N GLU A 33 -13.90 -45.51 -9.40
CA GLU A 33 -14.98 -46.50 -9.30
C GLU A 33 -15.90 -46.55 -10.54
N GLN A 34 -16.83 -47.51 -10.56
CA GLN A 34 -17.90 -47.66 -11.58
C GLN A 34 -19.21 -48.15 -10.93
N ASN A 35 -19.43 -47.84 -9.65
CA ASN A 35 -20.62 -48.30 -8.94
C ASN A 35 -21.66 -47.19 -8.91
N THR A 36 -22.95 -47.55 -8.93
CA THR A 36 -24.04 -46.56 -8.88
C THR A 36 -24.27 -46.12 -7.43
N ASN A 37 -23.67 -45.01 -7.02
CA ASN A 37 -23.77 -44.44 -5.68
C ASN A 37 -24.25 -42.97 -5.66
N GLY A 38 -24.48 -42.37 -6.83
CA GLY A 38 -24.91 -40.99 -7.01
C GLY A 38 -23.77 -39.97 -7.09
N GLN A 39 -22.52 -40.40 -7.21
CA GLN A 39 -21.36 -39.53 -7.42
C GLN A 39 -20.67 -39.91 -8.73
N CYS A 40 -20.40 -38.93 -9.59
CA CYS A 40 -19.76 -39.13 -10.88
C CYS A 40 -18.24 -39.16 -10.70
N SER A 41 -17.61 -40.33 -10.86
CA SER A 41 -16.15 -40.47 -10.88
C SER A 41 -15.55 -40.15 -12.26
N LEU A 42 -14.25 -39.88 -12.33
CA LEU A 42 -13.54 -39.66 -13.60
C LEU A 42 -13.69 -40.86 -14.55
N ARG A 43 -13.62 -42.08 -14.02
CA ARG A 43 -13.74 -43.30 -14.82
C ARG A 43 -15.12 -43.41 -15.45
N GLU A 44 -16.18 -43.10 -14.71
CA GLU A 44 -17.54 -43.12 -15.21
C GLU A 44 -17.78 -42.01 -16.25
N ALA A 45 -17.24 -40.81 -16.01
CA ALA A 45 -17.31 -39.70 -16.95
C ALA A 45 -16.71 -40.09 -18.31
N LEU A 46 -15.51 -40.68 -18.31
CA LEU A 46 -14.81 -41.13 -19.52
C LEU A 46 -15.57 -42.24 -20.27
N LEU A 47 -16.21 -43.17 -19.55
CA LEU A 47 -17.02 -44.22 -20.19
C LEU A 47 -18.28 -43.65 -20.85
N ASN A 48 -18.92 -42.65 -20.22
CA ASN A 48 -20.09 -41.98 -20.77
C ASN A 48 -19.77 -41.10 -21.99
N THR A 49 -18.59 -40.48 -22.04
CA THR A 49 -18.14 -39.75 -23.26
C THR A 49 -17.84 -40.71 -24.39
N ALA A 50 -17.11 -41.79 -24.13
CA ALA A 50 -16.75 -42.77 -25.15
C ALA A 50 -17.98 -43.49 -25.76
N SER A 51 -19.01 -43.75 -24.95
CA SER A 51 -20.25 -44.39 -25.42
C SER A 51 -21.27 -43.40 -26.02
N GLY A 52 -21.14 -42.11 -25.71
CA GLY A 52 -22.12 -41.09 -26.05
C GLY A 52 -23.44 -41.17 -25.26
N ASP A 53 -23.54 -42.06 -24.28
CA ASP A 53 -24.73 -42.24 -23.44
C ASP A 53 -24.37 -42.46 -21.96
N GLN A 54 -25.30 -42.96 -21.13
CA GLN A 54 -25.06 -43.25 -19.71
C GLN A 54 -24.73 -44.74 -19.46
N SER A 55 -24.22 -45.45 -20.47
CA SER A 55 -23.87 -46.88 -20.34
C SER A 55 -22.65 -47.14 -19.46
N GLY A 56 -21.80 -46.12 -19.24
CA GLY A 56 -20.69 -46.18 -18.29
C GLY A 56 -21.13 -46.10 -16.83
N SER A 57 -22.03 -45.17 -16.52
CA SER A 57 -22.77 -45.10 -15.26
C SER A 57 -23.92 -44.09 -15.36
N THR A 58 -25.00 -44.33 -14.63
CA THR A 58 -26.10 -43.36 -14.49
C THR A 58 -25.75 -42.18 -13.58
N ASP A 59 -24.63 -42.26 -12.85
CA ASP A 59 -24.20 -41.20 -11.92
C ASP A 59 -23.62 -39.98 -12.65
N CYS A 60 -23.14 -40.16 -13.88
CA CYS A 60 -22.67 -39.09 -14.76
C CYS A 60 -23.72 -38.79 -15.86
N PRO A 61 -23.80 -37.55 -16.38
CA PRO A 61 -24.55 -37.23 -17.59
C PRO A 61 -24.11 -38.07 -18.81
N ALA A 62 -24.98 -38.20 -19.82
CA ALA A 62 -24.61 -38.78 -21.12
C ALA A 62 -23.57 -37.90 -21.83
N GLY A 63 -22.55 -38.51 -22.44
CA GLY A 63 -21.41 -37.77 -22.98
C GLY A 63 -21.42 -37.47 -24.49
N ALA A 64 -22.53 -37.70 -25.22
CA ALA A 64 -22.58 -37.39 -26.66
C ALA A 64 -22.38 -35.89 -26.93
N GLY A 65 -21.25 -35.54 -27.54
CA GLY A 65 -20.88 -34.16 -27.82
C GLY A 65 -20.52 -33.38 -26.54
N ALA A 66 -19.86 -34.05 -25.59
CA ALA A 66 -19.33 -33.38 -24.41
C ALA A 66 -18.17 -32.44 -24.80
N ASN A 67 -18.25 -31.18 -24.38
CA ASN A 67 -17.19 -30.20 -24.64
C ASN A 67 -16.06 -30.33 -23.63
N ALA A 68 -16.37 -30.74 -22.38
CA ALA A 68 -15.37 -30.84 -21.35
C ALA A 68 -15.74 -31.82 -20.23
N ILE A 69 -14.71 -32.39 -19.60
CA ILE A 69 -14.76 -33.03 -18.30
C ILE A 69 -14.01 -32.13 -17.30
N ASN A 70 -14.62 -31.81 -16.16
CA ASN A 70 -13.98 -31.03 -15.10
C ASN A 70 -13.68 -31.92 -13.89
N LEU A 71 -12.43 -31.89 -13.41
CA LEU A 71 -12.05 -32.52 -12.15
C LEU A 71 -12.43 -31.64 -10.94
N PRO A 72 -12.68 -32.23 -9.77
CA PRO A 72 -12.91 -31.47 -8.54
C PRO A 72 -11.65 -30.69 -8.16
N ALA A 73 -11.76 -29.38 -7.89
CA ALA A 73 -10.60 -28.51 -7.72
C ALA A 73 -9.66 -28.92 -6.56
N ASP A 74 -8.36 -28.80 -6.80
CA ASP A 74 -7.27 -29.03 -5.83
C ASP A 74 -7.29 -30.42 -5.17
N GLN A 75 -7.80 -31.44 -5.89
CA GLN A 75 -7.87 -32.81 -5.38
C GLN A 75 -6.76 -33.72 -5.90
N THR A 76 -6.50 -34.82 -5.18
CA THR A 76 -5.69 -35.93 -5.69
C THR A 76 -6.57 -37.15 -5.94
N LEU A 77 -6.63 -37.60 -7.19
CA LEU A 77 -7.35 -38.79 -7.63
C LEU A 77 -6.34 -39.92 -7.79
N THR A 78 -6.48 -40.96 -6.97
CA THR A 78 -5.60 -42.14 -7.01
C THR A 78 -6.25 -43.25 -7.81
N LEU A 79 -5.65 -43.59 -8.96
CA LEU A 79 -6.12 -44.64 -9.84
C LEU A 79 -5.72 -46.02 -9.32
N SER A 80 -6.69 -46.93 -9.35
CA SER A 80 -6.56 -48.34 -9.00
C SER A 80 -6.24 -49.23 -10.21
N SER A 81 -6.58 -48.76 -11.41
CA SER A 81 -6.34 -49.43 -12.70
C SER A 81 -6.26 -48.41 -13.84
N ALA A 82 -5.79 -48.85 -15.02
CA ALA A 82 -5.75 -48.01 -16.23
C ALA A 82 -7.12 -47.39 -16.53
N LEU A 83 -7.15 -46.10 -16.89
CA LEU A 83 -8.37 -45.45 -17.37
C LEU A 83 -8.70 -45.91 -18.80
N PRO A 84 -9.98 -45.86 -19.21
CA PRO A 84 -10.36 -45.99 -20.61
C PRO A 84 -9.66 -44.95 -21.50
N GLU A 85 -9.59 -45.21 -22.81
CA GLU A 85 -9.11 -44.20 -23.76
C GLU A 85 -9.95 -42.93 -23.70
N LEU A 86 -9.29 -41.78 -23.81
CA LEU A 86 -9.94 -40.49 -23.81
C LEU A 86 -10.54 -40.26 -25.20
N ASP A 87 -11.85 -40.51 -25.29
CA ASP A 87 -12.64 -40.41 -26.51
C ASP A 87 -13.99 -39.70 -26.26
N GLY A 88 -14.50 -39.03 -27.28
CA GLY A 88 -15.83 -38.41 -27.29
C GLY A 88 -15.96 -37.04 -26.61
N PHE A 89 -14.85 -36.35 -26.29
CA PHE A 89 -14.87 -35.00 -25.72
C PHE A 89 -13.63 -34.15 -26.07
N ASP A 90 -13.76 -32.82 -25.98
CA ASP A 90 -12.71 -31.88 -26.45
C ASP A 90 -11.68 -31.50 -25.37
N ALA A 91 -12.05 -31.44 -24.09
CA ALA A 91 -11.17 -30.95 -23.02
C ALA A 91 -11.30 -31.68 -21.67
N LEU A 92 -10.18 -31.92 -20.99
CA LEU A 92 -10.13 -32.31 -19.58
C LEU A 92 -9.50 -31.18 -18.76
N ASN A 93 -10.33 -30.52 -17.96
CA ASN A 93 -9.91 -29.45 -17.07
C ASN A 93 -9.56 -30.02 -15.70
N GLY A 94 -8.27 -29.98 -15.37
CA GLY A 94 -7.74 -30.52 -14.13
C GLY A 94 -8.09 -29.71 -12.89
N ASN A 95 -8.37 -28.41 -13.01
CA ASN A 95 -8.65 -27.53 -11.87
C ASN A 95 -7.59 -27.66 -10.75
N ASN A 96 -6.31 -27.66 -11.13
CA ASN A 96 -5.14 -27.88 -10.27
C ASN A 96 -5.10 -29.25 -9.56
N SER A 97 -5.86 -30.22 -10.03
CA SER A 97 -5.87 -31.56 -9.46
C SER A 97 -4.67 -32.38 -9.87
N THR A 98 -4.43 -33.45 -9.12
CA THR A 98 -3.43 -34.48 -9.42
C THR A 98 -4.10 -35.80 -9.72
N LEU A 99 -3.76 -36.40 -10.86
CA LEU A 99 -4.02 -37.81 -11.15
C LEU A 99 -2.76 -38.61 -10.83
N THR A 100 -2.89 -39.64 -10.01
CA THR A 100 -1.74 -40.46 -9.58
C THR A 100 -2.07 -41.93 -9.52
N ARG A 101 -1.04 -42.78 -9.64
CA ARG A 101 -1.14 -44.23 -9.42
C ARG A 101 -0.51 -44.59 -8.08
N ALA A 102 -1.11 -45.54 -7.36
CA ALA A 102 -0.51 -46.12 -6.16
C ALA A 102 0.50 -47.23 -6.52
N GLY A 103 1.69 -47.22 -5.92
CA GLY A 103 2.69 -48.30 -6.02
C GLY A 103 3.95 -47.95 -6.82
N GLY A 104 4.97 -48.81 -6.73
CA GLY A 104 6.21 -48.68 -7.52
C GLY A 104 5.99 -48.98 -9.01
N CYS A 105 7.01 -48.70 -9.83
CA CYS A 105 7.07 -49.08 -11.24
C CYS A 105 8.38 -49.83 -11.47
N ASN A 106 8.29 -51.12 -11.79
CA ASN A 106 9.43 -51.97 -12.06
C ASN A 106 9.57 -52.16 -13.57
N LEU A 107 10.54 -51.48 -14.19
CA LEU A 107 10.70 -51.51 -15.64
C LEU A 107 11.35 -52.83 -16.15
N ASP A 108 10.66 -53.96 -16.02
CA ASP A 108 11.16 -55.27 -16.44
C ASP A 108 10.56 -55.81 -17.75
N GLY A 109 9.64 -55.05 -18.35
CA GLY A 109 9.07 -55.30 -19.67
C GLY A 109 7.85 -56.22 -19.64
N ASN A 110 7.25 -56.47 -18.46
CA ASN A 110 6.08 -57.31 -18.29
C ASN A 110 4.85 -56.50 -17.90
N THR A 111 3.67 -56.99 -18.24
CA THR A 111 2.42 -56.35 -17.83
C THR A 111 2.04 -56.81 -16.43
N ASP A 112 2.45 -56.05 -15.42
CA ASP A 112 2.11 -56.33 -14.02
C ASP A 112 0.83 -55.63 -13.56
N ALA A 113 0.07 -56.30 -12.70
CA ALA A 113 -1.14 -55.73 -12.13
C ALA A 113 -0.78 -54.55 -11.20
N GLY A 114 -1.31 -53.37 -11.52
CA GLY A 114 -0.98 -52.14 -10.82
C GLY A 114 0.13 -51.33 -11.47
N GLU A 115 0.70 -51.78 -12.59
CA GLU A 115 1.63 -51.01 -13.42
C GLU A 115 0.93 -50.60 -14.71
N PHE A 116 0.49 -49.33 -14.77
CA PHE A 116 -0.24 -48.81 -15.91
C PHE A 116 -0.02 -47.31 -16.13
N ARG A 117 -0.19 -46.92 -17.39
CA ARG A 117 -0.22 -45.54 -17.85
C ARG A 117 -1.45 -44.81 -17.34
N LEU A 118 -1.34 -43.51 -17.06
CA LEU A 118 -2.46 -42.73 -16.55
C LEU A 118 -3.49 -42.43 -17.66
N LEU A 119 -3.05 -41.92 -18.82
CA LEU A 119 -3.93 -41.50 -19.90
C LEU A 119 -3.49 -42.05 -21.27
N THR A 120 -4.45 -42.49 -22.08
CA THR A 120 -4.26 -42.82 -23.50
C THR A 120 -5.28 -42.03 -24.31
N VAL A 121 -4.83 -41.25 -25.29
CA VAL A 121 -5.71 -40.46 -26.17
C VAL A 121 -6.11 -41.31 -27.37
N ALA A 122 -7.42 -41.39 -27.66
CA ALA A 122 -7.93 -42.21 -28.74
C ALA A 122 -7.44 -41.73 -30.13
N VAL A 123 -7.17 -42.69 -31.02
CA VAL A 123 -6.67 -42.42 -32.37
C VAL A 123 -7.69 -41.57 -33.16
N GLY A 124 -7.22 -40.48 -33.77
CA GLY A 124 -8.05 -39.56 -34.55
C GLY A 124 -8.75 -38.48 -33.72
N SER A 125 -8.58 -38.48 -32.39
CA SER A 125 -9.14 -37.47 -31.50
C SER A 125 -8.27 -36.22 -31.39
N THR A 126 -8.89 -35.10 -31.02
CA THR A 126 -8.22 -33.85 -30.64
C THR A 126 -8.60 -33.54 -29.20
N LEU A 127 -7.62 -33.42 -28.31
CA LEU A 127 -7.84 -33.26 -26.88
C LEU A 127 -7.01 -32.10 -26.31
N SER A 128 -7.62 -31.32 -25.42
CA SER A 128 -6.94 -30.32 -24.58
C SER A 128 -6.90 -30.78 -23.11
N LEU A 129 -5.72 -30.73 -22.49
CA LEU A 129 -5.56 -30.91 -21.04
C LEU A 129 -5.11 -29.58 -20.42
N ALA A 130 -5.77 -29.16 -19.34
CA ALA A 130 -5.45 -27.90 -18.67
C ALA A 130 -5.29 -28.06 -17.16
N SER A 131 -4.32 -27.38 -16.55
CA SER A 131 -4.16 -27.24 -15.09
C SER A 131 -4.22 -28.58 -14.34
N LEU A 132 -3.41 -29.56 -14.78
CA LEU A 132 -3.46 -30.95 -14.31
C LEU A 132 -2.06 -31.47 -13.99
N SER A 133 -1.91 -32.15 -12.87
CA SER A 133 -0.70 -32.90 -12.54
C SER A 133 -0.91 -34.41 -12.77
N LEU A 134 -0.03 -35.04 -13.54
CA LEU A 134 -0.05 -36.47 -13.87
C LEU A 134 1.20 -37.12 -13.28
N THR A 135 1.02 -37.97 -12.27
CA THR A 135 2.14 -38.48 -11.48
C THR A 135 2.18 -40.00 -11.32
N ASN A 136 3.40 -40.55 -11.25
CA ASN A 136 3.66 -41.98 -10.97
C ASN A 136 3.05 -42.98 -11.97
N GLY A 137 2.71 -42.55 -13.18
CA GLY A 137 2.29 -43.43 -14.27
C GLY A 137 3.40 -44.41 -14.67
N CYS A 138 3.02 -45.60 -15.12
CA CYS A 138 3.95 -46.70 -15.40
C CYS A 138 3.56 -47.48 -16.66
N ALA A 139 4.33 -47.33 -17.73
CA ALA A 139 4.15 -48.10 -18.96
C ALA A 139 5.23 -49.19 -19.06
N ASP A 140 5.03 -50.33 -18.41
CA ASP A 140 6.01 -51.43 -18.40
C ASP A 140 5.79 -52.52 -19.47
N GLY A 141 4.70 -52.45 -20.24
CA GLY A 141 4.41 -53.49 -21.23
C GLY A 141 5.45 -53.61 -22.35
N GLY A 142 5.52 -54.80 -22.97
CA GLY A 142 6.33 -55.05 -24.17
C GLY A 142 5.92 -54.21 -25.39
N LYS A 143 6.62 -54.37 -26.53
CA LYS A 143 6.51 -53.51 -27.74
C LYS A 143 5.06 -53.07 -28.06
N GLY A 144 4.79 -51.77 -27.85
CA GLY A 144 3.48 -51.13 -28.04
C GLY A 144 2.93 -50.54 -26.72
N ASP A 145 3.08 -51.28 -25.63
CA ASP A 145 2.53 -50.93 -24.30
C ASP A 145 3.54 -50.22 -23.39
N GLY A 146 4.82 -50.20 -23.77
CA GLY A 146 5.94 -49.70 -22.96
C GLY A 146 6.24 -48.21 -23.04
N GLU A 147 5.37 -47.41 -23.66
CA GLU A 147 5.64 -45.97 -23.93
C GLU A 147 4.77 -45.01 -23.14
N GLY A 148 5.10 -43.71 -23.07
CA GLY A 148 4.17 -42.71 -22.56
C GLY A 148 3.74 -42.96 -21.12
N GLY A 149 4.65 -43.06 -20.16
CA GLY A 149 4.32 -43.50 -18.79
C GLY A 149 3.19 -42.71 -18.13
N GLY A 150 3.13 -41.39 -18.38
CA GLY A 150 1.99 -40.55 -18.03
C GLY A 150 0.92 -40.56 -19.12
N ILE A 151 1.28 -40.17 -20.34
CA ILE A 151 0.36 -40.02 -21.47
C ILE A 151 0.91 -40.69 -22.75
N LEU A 152 0.02 -41.37 -23.48
CA LEU A 152 0.25 -41.82 -24.86
C LEU A 152 -0.76 -41.15 -25.79
N ALA A 153 -0.26 -40.50 -26.84
CA ALA A 153 -1.05 -39.94 -27.94
C ALA A 153 -0.51 -40.46 -29.27
N GLU A 154 -1.13 -41.51 -29.81
CA GLU A 154 -0.75 -42.12 -31.09
C GLU A 154 -1.85 -41.85 -32.13
N GLY A 155 -1.51 -41.10 -33.18
CA GLY A 155 -2.48 -40.66 -34.19
C GLY A 155 -3.53 -39.69 -33.65
N ALA A 156 -3.26 -39.03 -32.53
CA ALA A 156 -4.17 -38.10 -31.84
C ALA A 156 -3.49 -36.74 -31.59
N ASP A 157 -4.24 -35.65 -31.73
CA ASP A 157 -3.75 -34.30 -31.44
C ASP A 157 -3.95 -33.97 -29.95
N LEU A 158 -2.90 -33.49 -29.29
CA LEU A 158 -2.88 -33.21 -27.86
C LEU A 158 -2.33 -31.82 -27.57
N THR A 159 -3.17 -30.96 -26.97
CA THR A 159 -2.78 -29.64 -26.47
C THR A 159 -2.70 -29.66 -24.94
N LEU A 160 -1.63 -29.10 -24.38
CA LEU A 160 -1.36 -29.07 -22.94
C LEU A 160 -1.19 -27.62 -22.45
N THR A 161 -1.93 -27.23 -21.43
CA THR A 161 -1.80 -25.89 -20.82
C THR A 161 -1.62 -26.04 -19.31
N ASP A 162 -0.48 -25.59 -18.78
CA ASP A 162 -0.15 -25.68 -17.34
C ASP A 162 -0.30 -27.11 -16.79
N VAL A 163 0.24 -28.08 -17.54
CA VAL A 163 0.22 -29.51 -17.19
C VAL A 163 1.59 -29.93 -16.66
N THR A 164 1.59 -30.63 -15.53
CA THR A 164 2.81 -31.22 -14.94
C THR A 164 2.79 -32.74 -15.10
N LEU A 165 3.78 -33.31 -15.76
CA LEU A 165 4.03 -34.75 -15.81
C LEU A 165 5.23 -35.06 -14.91
N SER A 166 5.00 -35.70 -13.76
CA SER A 166 6.06 -35.94 -12.78
C SER A 166 6.21 -37.39 -12.31
N GLY A 167 7.44 -37.90 -12.26
CA GLY A 167 7.74 -39.23 -11.73
C GLY A 167 7.14 -40.38 -12.55
N ASN A 168 6.78 -40.14 -13.81
CA ASN A 168 6.22 -41.16 -14.68
C ASN A 168 7.33 -41.99 -15.33
N SER A 169 7.07 -43.27 -15.56
CA SER A 169 8.05 -44.24 -16.02
C SER A 169 7.55 -45.06 -17.20
N ALA A 170 8.42 -45.31 -18.18
CA ALA A 170 8.12 -46.09 -19.37
C ALA A 170 9.27 -47.06 -19.70
N PHE A 171 8.97 -48.30 -20.09
CA PHE A 171 9.98 -49.30 -20.43
C PHE A 171 10.76 -48.92 -21.70
N THR A 172 10.06 -48.44 -22.73
CA THR A 172 10.67 -48.12 -24.04
C THR A 172 10.88 -46.62 -24.25
N ALA A 173 9.85 -45.79 -24.20
CA ALA A 173 10.01 -44.36 -24.54
C ALA A 173 8.97 -43.42 -23.93
N GLY A 174 9.32 -42.15 -23.76
CA GLY A 174 8.37 -41.12 -23.30
C GLY A 174 7.94 -41.36 -21.86
N GLY A 175 8.85 -41.27 -20.90
CA GLY A 175 8.52 -41.52 -19.49
C GLY A 175 7.33 -40.68 -19.02
N GLY A 176 7.31 -39.39 -19.38
CA GLY A 176 6.15 -38.52 -19.22
C GLY A 176 5.12 -38.68 -20.34
N LEU A 177 5.50 -38.30 -21.56
CA LEU A 177 4.61 -38.25 -22.73
C LEU A 177 5.24 -38.92 -23.95
N SER A 178 4.46 -39.73 -24.66
CA SER A 178 4.78 -40.23 -26.00
C SER A 178 3.76 -39.73 -27.02
N CYS A 179 4.23 -39.05 -28.06
CA CYS A 179 3.42 -38.54 -29.17
C CYS A 179 3.90 -39.14 -30.50
N LYS A 180 2.98 -39.74 -31.25
CA LYS A 180 3.30 -40.42 -32.52
C LYS A 180 2.31 -40.08 -33.60
N LEU A 181 2.79 -39.93 -34.84
CA LEU A 181 1.95 -39.81 -36.04
C LEU A 181 0.85 -38.75 -35.91
N THR A 182 1.14 -37.65 -35.20
CA THR A 182 0.20 -36.60 -34.82
C THR A 182 0.58 -35.27 -35.46
N THR A 183 -0.42 -34.41 -35.69
CA THR A 183 -0.23 -33.06 -36.26
C THR A 183 -0.08 -31.98 -35.20
N SER A 184 -0.41 -32.26 -33.94
CA SER A 184 -0.19 -31.34 -32.83
C SER A 184 0.08 -32.09 -31.53
N CYS A 185 1.27 -31.88 -30.95
CA CYS A 185 1.62 -32.36 -29.61
C CYS A 185 2.42 -31.30 -28.85
N GLY A 186 1.86 -30.79 -27.76
CA GLY A 186 2.53 -29.84 -26.86
C GLY A 186 1.61 -28.74 -26.36
N GLY A 187 2.18 -27.62 -25.93
CA GLY A 187 1.45 -26.42 -25.52
C GLY A 187 2.27 -25.52 -24.58
N VAL A 188 1.60 -24.81 -23.68
CA VAL A 188 2.19 -23.73 -22.88
C VAL A 188 2.29 -24.12 -21.41
N GLY A 189 3.39 -23.78 -20.74
CA GLY A 189 3.53 -24.01 -19.29
C GLY A 189 3.67 -25.49 -18.90
N VAL A 190 4.12 -26.35 -19.82
CA VAL A 190 4.22 -27.79 -19.55
C VAL A 190 5.49 -28.13 -18.78
N ALA A 191 5.37 -28.85 -17.67
CA ALA A 191 6.49 -29.34 -16.87
C ALA A 191 6.66 -30.86 -16.99
N PHE A 192 7.86 -31.31 -17.32
CA PHE A 192 8.27 -32.71 -17.32
C PHE A 192 9.32 -32.91 -16.23
N ASP A 193 8.94 -33.57 -15.14
CA ASP A 193 9.79 -33.68 -13.95
C ASP A 193 10.09 -35.11 -13.55
N ASN A 194 11.37 -35.44 -13.39
CA ASN A 194 11.80 -36.72 -12.82
C ASN A 194 11.19 -37.93 -13.54
N ASN A 195 10.84 -37.80 -14.83
CA ASN A 195 10.30 -38.90 -15.60
C ASN A 195 11.43 -39.79 -16.12
N ARG A 196 11.12 -41.07 -16.30
CA ARG A 196 12.12 -42.09 -16.63
C ARG A 196 11.69 -42.94 -17.82
N ALA A 197 12.56 -43.08 -18.81
CA ALA A 197 12.39 -44.06 -19.89
C ALA A 197 13.53 -45.08 -19.87
N GLY A 198 13.22 -46.37 -20.03
CA GLY A 198 14.25 -47.41 -20.21
C GLY A 198 15.02 -47.25 -21.54
N GLY A 199 14.38 -46.67 -22.56
CA GLY A 199 14.99 -46.38 -23.86
C GLY A 199 15.17 -44.88 -24.13
N LYS A 200 14.12 -44.20 -24.58
CA LYS A 200 14.23 -42.87 -25.22
C LYS A 200 13.28 -41.83 -24.64
N GLY A 201 13.70 -40.56 -24.56
CA GLY A 201 12.79 -39.47 -24.18
C GLY A 201 12.28 -39.63 -22.76
N GLY A 202 13.14 -39.40 -21.76
CA GLY A 202 12.77 -39.56 -20.35
C GLY A 202 11.54 -38.72 -19.98
N GLY A 203 11.51 -37.45 -20.40
CA GLY A 203 10.33 -36.59 -20.32
C GLY A 203 9.38 -36.80 -21.50
N LEU A 204 9.85 -36.49 -22.70
CA LEU A 204 9.05 -36.46 -23.93
C LEU A 204 9.68 -37.27 -25.06
N TYR A 205 8.88 -38.12 -25.69
CA TYR A 205 9.20 -38.80 -26.94
C TYR A 205 8.24 -38.36 -28.05
N ILE A 206 8.79 -37.91 -29.18
CA ILE A 206 8.04 -37.57 -30.39
C ILE A 206 8.54 -38.43 -31.55
N GLU A 207 7.63 -39.03 -32.31
CA GLU A 207 7.95 -39.78 -33.53
C GLU A 207 7.03 -39.42 -34.69
N GLN A 208 7.63 -38.91 -35.77
CA GLN A 208 6.95 -38.50 -37.00
C GLN A 208 5.74 -37.60 -36.74
N ALA A 209 5.91 -36.64 -35.85
CA ALA A 209 4.85 -35.79 -35.33
C ALA A 209 5.28 -34.32 -35.27
N THR A 210 4.31 -33.40 -35.24
CA THR A 210 4.55 -31.97 -35.13
C THR A 210 4.07 -31.40 -33.81
N GLY A 211 4.82 -30.45 -33.24
CA GLY A 211 4.53 -29.93 -31.91
C GLY A 211 5.15 -28.57 -31.60
N THR A 212 4.59 -27.91 -30.60
CA THR A 212 5.10 -26.66 -30.03
C THR A 212 5.08 -26.70 -28.51
N LEU A 213 6.16 -26.29 -27.87
CA LEU A 213 6.25 -26.11 -26.42
C LEU A 213 6.74 -24.70 -26.11
N SER A 214 6.11 -24.01 -25.16
CA SER A 214 6.58 -22.69 -24.71
C SER A 214 6.39 -22.45 -23.22
N GLY A 215 7.33 -21.74 -22.58
CA GLY A 215 7.20 -21.35 -21.17
C GLY A 215 7.21 -22.53 -20.18
N GLY A 216 7.78 -23.67 -20.57
CA GLY A 216 7.76 -24.92 -19.80
C GLY A 216 9.11 -25.29 -19.17
N ARG A 217 9.20 -26.51 -18.64
CA ARG A 217 10.46 -27.07 -18.15
C ARG A 217 10.58 -28.59 -18.30
N PHE A 218 11.82 -29.05 -18.45
CA PHE A 218 12.25 -30.44 -18.36
C PHE A 218 13.28 -30.55 -17.25
N SER A 219 12.93 -31.13 -16.11
CA SER A 219 13.84 -31.21 -14.96
C SER A 219 14.05 -32.62 -14.46
N GLY A 220 15.31 -33.04 -14.30
CA GLY A 220 15.65 -34.32 -13.67
C GLY A 220 15.17 -35.57 -14.43
N ASN A 221 14.80 -35.45 -15.71
CA ASN A 221 14.33 -36.60 -16.49
C ASN A 221 15.50 -37.51 -16.90
N SER A 222 15.25 -38.81 -17.04
CA SER A 222 16.28 -39.80 -17.35
C SER A 222 15.88 -40.79 -18.44
N ALA A 223 16.83 -41.12 -19.33
CA ALA A 223 16.66 -42.11 -20.38
C ALA A 223 17.80 -43.14 -20.38
N GLY A 224 17.46 -44.43 -20.46
CA GLY A 224 18.44 -45.52 -20.52
C GLY A 224 19.21 -45.63 -21.84
N ALA A 225 18.81 -44.88 -22.87
CA ALA A 225 19.59 -44.68 -24.09
C ALA A 225 19.70 -43.20 -24.46
N ASN A 226 18.66 -42.59 -25.01
CA ASN A 226 18.79 -41.30 -25.72
C ASN A 226 17.73 -40.28 -25.32
N GLY A 227 18.09 -38.99 -25.27
CA GLY A 227 17.15 -37.90 -25.00
C GLY A 227 16.64 -37.95 -23.57
N GLY A 228 17.46 -37.54 -22.60
CA GLY A 228 17.10 -37.58 -21.17
C GLY A 228 15.85 -36.77 -20.89
N GLY A 229 15.82 -35.51 -21.34
CA GLY A 229 14.61 -34.69 -21.36
C GLY A 229 13.71 -35.03 -22.53
N LEU A 230 14.25 -34.90 -23.75
CA LEU A 230 13.49 -34.96 -25.00
C LEU A 230 14.15 -35.81 -26.07
N TYR A 231 13.36 -36.64 -26.77
CA TYR A 231 13.78 -37.35 -27.97
C TYR A 231 12.81 -37.11 -29.13
N LEU A 232 13.32 -36.62 -30.26
CA LEU A 232 12.59 -36.41 -31.51
C LEU A 232 13.07 -37.38 -32.59
N ARG A 233 12.16 -38.20 -33.12
CA ARG A 233 12.39 -39.15 -34.22
C ARG A 233 11.60 -38.75 -35.46
N GLY A 234 12.13 -37.84 -36.26
CA GLY A 234 11.43 -37.24 -37.38
C GLY A 234 10.23 -36.38 -36.97
N GLY A 235 9.75 -35.54 -37.90
CA GLY A 235 8.76 -34.49 -37.61
C GLY A 235 9.39 -33.15 -37.21
N PHE A 236 8.55 -32.22 -36.75
CA PHE A 236 8.94 -30.84 -36.42
C PHE A 236 8.53 -30.49 -34.99
N LEU A 237 9.50 -30.15 -34.15
CA LEU A 237 9.24 -29.63 -32.82
C LEU A 237 9.85 -28.25 -32.65
N SER A 238 9.02 -27.29 -32.25
CA SER A 238 9.48 -25.97 -31.80
C SER A 238 9.37 -25.87 -30.29
N VAL A 239 10.45 -25.51 -29.63
CA VAL A 239 10.52 -25.31 -28.18
C VAL A 239 11.04 -23.90 -27.93
N ALA A 240 10.26 -23.09 -27.22
CA ALA A 240 10.59 -21.70 -26.91
C ALA A 240 10.56 -21.45 -25.40
N GLN A 241 11.39 -20.54 -24.89
CA GLN A 241 11.28 -20.05 -23.49
C GLN A 241 11.17 -21.20 -22.47
N THR A 242 11.91 -22.29 -22.68
CA THR A 242 11.80 -23.52 -21.89
C THR A 242 13.14 -23.85 -21.25
N SER A 243 13.11 -24.31 -20.00
CA SER A 243 14.32 -24.79 -19.32
C SER A 243 14.48 -26.31 -19.43
N PHE A 244 15.71 -26.78 -19.64
CA PHE A 244 16.12 -28.17 -19.51
C PHE A 244 17.22 -28.24 -18.46
N SER A 245 16.89 -28.73 -17.26
CA SER A 245 17.83 -28.76 -16.13
C SER A 245 18.05 -30.17 -15.59
N GLY A 246 19.31 -30.58 -15.46
CA GLY A 246 19.66 -31.83 -14.77
C GLY A 246 19.12 -33.11 -15.42
N ASN A 247 18.82 -33.10 -16.72
CA ASN A 247 18.35 -34.28 -17.43
C ASN A 247 19.53 -35.20 -17.82
N ALA A 248 19.30 -36.52 -17.86
CA ALA A 248 20.35 -37.51 -18.06
C ALA A 248 20.00 -38.56 -19.13
N ALA A 249 20.92 -38.85 -20.04
CA ALA A 249 20.81 -39.95 -20.99
C ALA A 249 22.04 -40.86 -20.90
N ALA A 250 21.85 -42.19 -20.96
CA ALA A 250 23.00 -43.10 -20.88
C ALA A 250 23.87 -43.11 -22.15
N ALA A 251 23.38 -42.61 -23.29
CA ALA A 251 24.12 -42.52 -24.54
C ALA A 251 24.12 -41.09 -25.10
N ASP A 252 23.01 -40.60 -25.65
CA ASP A 252 23.02 -39.39 -26.48
C ASP A 252 21.98 -38.35 -26.03
N GLY A 253 22.38 -37.07 -25.95
CA GLY A 253 21.46 -35.96 -25.72
C GLY A 253 20.87 -35.93 -24.32
N GLY A 254 21.59 -35.37 -23.35
CA GLY A 254 21.11 -35.31 -21.96
C GLY A 254 19.84 -34.46 -21.85
N ALA A 255 19.87 -33.23 -22.38
CA ALA A 255 18.67 -32.40 -22.49
C ALA A 255 17.78 -32.88 -23.63
N ALA A 256 18.33 -32.97 -24.84
CA ALA A 256 17.57 -33.28 -26.04
C ALA A 256 18.37 -34.06 -27.09
N MET A 257 17.68 -34.94 -27.82
CA MET A 257 18.19 -35.59 -29.02
C MET A 257 17.19 -35.49 -30.18
N ALA A 258 17.68 -35.22 -31.40
CA ALA A 258 16.86 -35.21 -32.62
C ALA A 258 17.48 -36.05 -33.75
N GLU A 259 16.67 -36.83 -34.45
CA GLU A 259 17.06 -37.72 -35.56
C GLU A 259 16.21 -37.49 -36.82
N LEU A 260 16.86 -37.36 -37.98
CA LEU A 260 16.22 -37.16 -39.28
C LEU A 260 15.64 -38.48 -39.81
N VAL A 261 14.37 -38.46 -40.22
CA VAL A 261 13.68 -39.56 -40.90
C VAL A 261 13.30 -39.17 -42.34
N ALA A 262 12.93 -37.91 -42.57
CA ALA A 262 12.53 -37.34 -43.84
C ALA A 262 12.97 -35.87 -44.02
N PRO A 263 13.11 -35.37 -45.26
CA PRO A 263 13.39 -33.96 -45.48
C PRO A 263 12.34 -33.06 -44.83
N GLY A 264 12.78 -32.08 -44.04
CA GLY A 264 11.91 -31.15 -43.30
C GLY A 264 11.86 -31.40 -41.79
N ASP A 265 12.35 -32.55 -41.32
CA ASP A 265 12.40 -32.81 -39.88
C ASP A 265 13.42 -31.89 -39.19
N ARG A 266 13.00 -31.26 -38.08
CA ARG A 266 13.87 -30.36 -37.32
C ARG A 266 13.42 -30.13 -35.88
N LEU A 267 14.41 -29.86 -35.03
CA LEU A 267 14.22 -29.33 -33.68
C LEU A 267 14.61 -27.84 -33.67
N ASN A 268 13.67 -26.99 -33.28
CA ASN A 268 13.91 -25.58 -33.05
C ASN A 268 13.92 -25.31 -31.54
N LEU A 269 15.01 -24.76 -31.03
CA LEU A 269 15.15 -24.29 -29.65
C LEU A 269 15.36 -22.78 -29.68
N ASP A 270 14.42 -22.03 -29.15
CA ASP A 270 14.46 -20.56 -29.13
C ASP A 270 14.35 -20.04 -27.69
N GLN A 271 15.12 -19.01 -27.34
CA GLN A 271 15.08 -18.37 -26.02
C GLN A 271 15.09 -19.36 -24.85
N SER A 272 15.84 -20.47 -24.96
CA SER A 272 15.76 -21.60 -24.02
C SER A 272 17.06 -21.77 -23.23
N LEU A 273 16.93 -22.33 -22.02
CA LEU A 273 18.05 -22.59 -21.12
C LEU A 273 18.27 -24.10 -21.00
N LEU A 274 19.44 -24.58 -21.38
CA LEU A 274 19.85 -25.98 -21.20
C LEU A 274 21.02 -26.01 -20.23
N SER A 275 20.78 -26.45 -18.98
CA SER A 275 21.77 -26.42 -17.92
C SER A 275 21.96 -27.74 -17.18
N GLY A 276 23.22 -28.08 -16.87
CA GLY A 276 23.55 -29.23 -16.01
C GLY A 276 23.10 -30.60 -16.54
N ASN A 277 22.83 -30.74 -17.84
CA ASN A 277 22.38 -32.00 -18.43
C ASN A 277 23.57 -32.93 -18.73
N THR A 278 23.36 -34.24 -18.65
CA THR A 278 24.44 -35.25 -18.74
C THR A 278 24.18 -36.35 -19.76
N ALA A 279 25.17 -36.68 -20.60
CA ALA A 279 25.13 -37.83 -21.51
C ALA A 279 26.52 -38.41 -21.82
N ILE A 280 26.65 -39.46 -22.65
CA ILE A 280 27.96 -39.85 -23.20
C ILE A 280 28.33 -38.91 -24.36
N ARG A 281 27.38 -38.57 -25.22
CA ARG A 281 27.56 -37.61 -26.33
C ARG A 281 26.47 -36.55 -26.30
N GLY A 282 26.84 -35.27 -26.41
CA GLY A 282 25.86 -34.19 -26.42
C GLY A 282 25.19 -34.04 -25.06
N GLY A 283 25.91 -33.57 -24.03
CA GLY A 283 25.37 -33.43 -22.67
C GLY A 283 24.13 -32.54 -22.66
N GLY A 284 24.21 -31.39 -23.34
CA GLY A 284 23.04 -30.59 -23.70
C GLY A 284 22.27 -31.25 -24.83
N VAL A 285 22.75 -31.11 -26.07
CA VAL A 285 22.00 -31.54 -27.26
C VAL A 285 22.83 -32.49 -28.14
N PHE A 286 22.18 -33.53 -28.65
CA PHE A 286 22.71 -34.39 -29.71
C PHE A 286 21.84 -34.32 -30.97
N LEU A 287 22.42 -33.99 -32.13
CA LEU A 287 21.67 -33.77 -33.37
C LEU A 287 22.12 -34.68 -34.51
N ARG A 288 21.12 -35.30 -35.15
CA ARG A 288 21.20 -35.97 -36.46
C ARG A 288 20.16 -35.45 -37.45
N ALA A 289 19.60 -34.27 -37.19
CA ALA A 289 18.62 -33.60 -38.02
C ALA A 289 19.00 -32.13 -38.26
N TYR A 290 18.34 -31.48 -39.21
CA TYR A 290 18.40 -30.02 -39.32
C TYR A 290 17.84 -29.41 -38.04
N SER A 291 18.44 -28.34 -37.53
CA SER A 291 17.95 -27.71 -36.30
C SER A 291 18.37 -26.25 -36.24
N THR A 292 17.66 -25.48 -35.43
CA THR A 292 18.04 -24.09 -35.12
C THR A 292 18.05 -23.91 -33.62
N LEU A 293 19.16 -23.41 -33.09
CA LEU A 293 19.26 -22.92 -31.71
C LEU A 293 19.42 -21.40 -31.80
N SER A 294 18.45 -20.65 -31.28
CA SER A 294 18.45 -19.18 -31.29
C SER A 294 18.24 -18.60 -29.90
N ASN A 295 18.90 -17.48 -29.58
CA ASN A 295 18.72 -16.75 -28.31
C ASN A 295 18.84 -17.64 -27.06
N SER A 296 19.59 -18.75 -27.14
CA SER A 296 19.56 -19.81 -26.15
C SER A 296 20.87 -19.94 -25.41
N THR A 297 20.80 -20.36 -24.15
CA THR A 297 21.97 -20.56 -23.29
C THR A 297 22.15 -22.05 -22.99
N LEU A 298 23.30 -22.61 -23.34
CA LEU A 298 23.73 -23.96 -22.98
C LEU A 298 24.88 -23.85 -21.97
N SER A 299 24.60 -24.14 -20.69
CA SER A 299 25.54 -23.87 -19.60
C SER A 299 25.80 -25.09 -18.70
N GLY A 300 27.07 -25.40 -18.43
CA GLY A 300 27.41 -26.45 -17.46
C GLY A 300 26.94 -27.86 -17.83
N ASN A 301 26.66 -28.16 -19.10
CA ASN A 301 26.27 -29.51 -19.52
C ASN A 301 27.49 -30.43 -19.65
N SER A 302 27.35 -31.71 -19.33
CA SER A 302 28.46 -32.68 -19.20
C SER A 302 28.33 -33.87 -20.13
N ALA A 303 29.41 -34.22 -20.85
CA ALA A 303 29.47 -35.46 -21.61
C ALA A 303 30.87 -36.06 -21.74
N ALA A 304 31.02 -37.23 -22.35
CA ALA A 304 32.34 -37.69 -22.79
C ALA A 304 32.81 -36.89 -24.02
N TYR A 305 31.87 -36.60 -24.94
CA TYR A 305 32.12 -35.81 -26.14
C TYR A 305 31.01 -34.78 -26.37
N GLY A 306 31.35 -33.52 -26.64
CA GLY A 306 30.33 -32.49 -26.90
C GLY A 306 29.49 -32.22 -25.66
N GLY A 307 30.08 -31.64 -24.61
CA GLY A 307 29.36 -31.32 -23.36
C GLY A 307 28.12 -30.47 -23.61
N GLY A 308 28.28 -29.36 -24.35
CA GLY A 308 27.15 -28.53 -24.80
C GLY A 308 26.39 -29.19 -25.95
N LEU A 309 27.09 -29.41 -27.07
CA LEU A 309 26.46 -29.82 -28.32
C LEU A 309 27.30 -30.86 -29.09
N TYR A 310 26.61 -31.86 -29.62
CA TYR A 310 27.18 -32.86 -30.54
C TYR A 310 26.31 -32.96 -31.81
N VAL A 311 26.93 -32.80 -32.99
CA VAL A 311 26.27 -32.90 -34.29
C VAL A 311 26.88 -34.04 -35.11
N ASP A 312 26.00 -34.96 -35.56
CA ASP A 312 26.32 -36.14 -36.35
C ASP A 312 25.36 -36.26 -37.55
N THR A 313 25.42 -35.29 -38.46
CA THR A 313 24.52 -35.22 -39.60
C THR A 313 25.29 -35.53 -40.88
N SER A 314 25.00 -36.66 -41.53
CA SER A 314 25.60 -37.00 -42.83
C SER A 314 25.07 -36.13 -43.99
N ASN A 315 23.98 -35.36 -43.78
CA ASN A 315 23.40 -34.44 -44.77
C ASN A 315 22.72 -33.19 -44.17
N GLY A 316 22.80 -32.97 -42.85
CA GLY A 316 22.10 -31.91 -42.12
C GLY A 316 22.98 -30.71 -41.78
N SER A 317 22.35 -29.59 -41.43
CA SER A 317 23.02 -28.39 -40.90
C SER A 317 22.33 -27.89 -39.62
N LEU A 318 23.11 -27.37 -38.69
CA LEU A 318 22.63 -26.61 -37.53
C LEU A 318 22.93 -25.12 -37.73
N SER A 319 21.95 -24.26 -37.46
CA SER A 319 22.21 -22.83 -37.23
C SER A 319 22.22 -22.56 -35.73
N LEU A 320 23.32 -22.02 -35.22
CA LEU A 320 23.43 -21.51 -33.86
C LEU A 320 23.51 -19.99 -33.95
N THR A 321 22.46 -19.30 -33.52
CA THR A 321 22.26 -17.87 -33.74
C THR A 321 22.07 -17.15 -32.41
N ASP A 322 22.79 -16.06 -32.18
CA ASP A 322 22.62 -15.22 -30.98
C ASP A 322 22.58 -16.08 -29.70
N SER A 323 23.46 -17.08 -29.56
CA SER A 323 23.38 -18.09 -28.51
C SER A 323 24.69 -18.25 -27.76
N SER A 324 24.64 -18.69 -26.51
CA SER A 324 25.80 -18.80 -25.62
C SER A 324 26.00 -20.24 -25.15
N LEU A 325 27.17 -20.81 -25.44
CA LEU A 325 27.65 -22.08 -24.91
C LEU A 325 28.73 -21.77 -23.88
N VAL A 326 28.45 -21.97 -22.59
CA VAL A 326 29.31 -21.48 -21.50
C VAL A 326 29.60 -22.61 -20.52
N ASP A 327 30.88 -22.81 -20.18
CA ASP A 327 31.32 -23.73 -19.12
C ASP A 327 30.78 -25.18 -19.24
N ASN A 328 30.45 -25.62 -20.46
CA ASN A 328 30.15 -27.03 -20.72
C ASN A 328 31.40 -27.89 -20.57
N ILE A 329 31.23 -29.15 -20.19
CA ILE A 329 32.30 -30.06 -19.75
C ILE A 329 32.34 -31.30 -20.65
N ALA A 330 33.53 -31.66 -21.15
CA ALA A 330 33.76 -32.96 -21.78
C ALA A 330 34.90 -33.73 -21.11
N SER A 331 34.67 -34.99 -20.73
CA SER A 331 35.70 -35.82 -20.11
C SER A 331 36.73 -36.37 -21.11
N ILE A 332 36.43 -36.35 -22.41
CA ILE A 332 37.35 -36.80 -23.47
C ILE A 332 37.71 -35.66 -24.42
N ALA A 333 36.74 -35.04 -25.09
CA ALA A 333 37.04 -33.97 -26.06
C ALA A 333 35.83 -33.09 -26.39
N ASN A 334 36.13 -31.85 -26.80
CA ASN A 334 35.22 -30.91 -27.46
C ASN A 334 34.07 -30.51 -26.54
N ALA A 335 34.39 -29.83 -25.44
CA ALA A 335 33.44 -29.56 -24.37
C ALA A 335 32.28 -28.66 -24.78
N GLN A 336 32.51 -27.65 -25.63
CA GLN A 336 31.45 -26.78 -26.12
C GLN A 336 30.72 -27.45 -27.30
N LEU A 337 31.47 -27.86 -28.33
CA LEU A 337 30.87 -28.25 -29.60
C LEU A 337 31.65 -29.34 -30.35
N ARG A 338 30.97 -30.42 -30.74
CA ARG A 338 31.55 -31.49 -31.57
C ARG A 338 30.75 -31.73 -32.84
N THR A 339 31.47 -31.95 -33.94
CA THR A 339 30.96 -32.32 -35.27
C THR A 339 31.61 -33.62 -35.78
N THR A 340 30.94 -34.36 -36.66
CA THR A 340 31.54 -35.41 -37.50
C THR A 340 31.91 -34.87 -38.88
N ALA A 341 32.73 -35.59 -39.67
CA ALA A 341 33.37 -35.07 -40.89
C ALA A 341 32.41 -34.59 -41.99
N GLU A 342 31.16 -35.05 -41.99
CA GLU A 342 30.12 -34.68 -42.96
C GLU A 342 29.11 -33.66 -42.40
N SER A 343 29.23 -33.31 -41.11
CA SER A 343 28.30 -32.40 -40.44
C SER A 343 28.65 -30.94 -40.72
N THR A 344 27.65 -30.05 -40.79
CA THR A 344 27.87 -28.61 -40.90
C THR A 344 27.16 -27.81 -39.81
N ILE A 345 27.80 -26.78 -39.29
CA ILE A 345 27.24 -25.87 -38.29
C ILE A 345 27.53 -24.44 -38.71
N ASN A 346 26.51 -23.61 -38.82
CA ASN A 346 26.68 -22.18 -39.04
C ASN A 346 26.56 -21.44 -37.70
N LEU A 347 27.67 -20.84 -37.24
CA LEU A 347 27.68 -19.94 -36.10
C LEU A 347 27.30 -18.53 -36.56
N ILE A 348 26.34 -17.91 -35.89
CA ILE A 348 25.91 -16.55 -36.15
C ILE A 348 25.87 -15.81 -34.81
N ARG A 349 26.77 -14.85 -34.62
CA ARG A 349 26.85 -13.93 -33.47
C ARG A 349 26.74 -14.66 -32.14
N SER A 350 27.38 -15.82 -32.07
CA SER A 350 27.26 -16.74 -30.93
C SER A 350 28.56 -16.77 -30.13
N LEU A 351 28.42 -17.08 -28.85
CA LEU A 351 29.50 -17.02 -27.86
C LEU A 351 29.84 -18.41 -27.34
N LEU A 352 31.09 -18.84 -27.48
CA LEU A 352 31.57 -20.16 -27.06
C LEU A 352 32.68 -20.04 -26.00
N VAL A 353 32.37 -20.33 -24.74
CA VAL A 353 33.24 -20.05 -23.59
C VAL A 353 33.57 -21.35 -22.88
N SER A 354 34.83 -21.78 -22.99
CA SER A 354 35.38 -22.96 -22.35
C SER A 354 36.15 -22.63 -21.05
N ASP A 355 36.23 -23.61 -20.15
CA ASP A 355 36.95 -23.56 -18.86
C ASP A 355 38.40 -24.10 -18.93
N GLY A 356 38.86 -24.53 -20.12
CA GLY A 356 40.25 -24.96 -20.35
C GLY A 356 40.44 -26.36 -20.93
N THR A 357 39.36 -27.11 -21.18
CA THR A 357 39.39 -28.32 -22.03
C THR A 357 39.21 -27.96 -23.50
N THR A 358 39.72 -28.77 -24.44
CA THR A 358 39.53 -28.54 -25.89
C THR A 358 38.05 -28.36 -26.19
N GLY A 359 37.67 -27.15 -26.60
CA GLY A 359 36.29 -26.69 -26.71
C GLY A 359 35.57 -27.18 -27.96
N CYS A 360 36.25 -27.30 -29.10
CA CYS A 360 35.61 -27.64 -30.36
C CYS A 360 36.34 -28.61 -31.28
N SER A 361 35.57 -29.25 -32.17
CA SER A 361 36.05 -29.88 -33.41
C SER A 361 35.81 -28.94 -34.59
N VAL A 362 36.87 -28.50 -35.28
CA VAL A 362 36.77 -27.52 -36.39
C VAL A 362 36.20 -28.05 -37.71
N ALA A 363 35.99 -29.36 -37.85
CA ALA A 363 35.45 -29.92 -39.10
C ALA A 363 34.00 -29.47 -39.29
N GLY A 364 33.69 -28.80 -40.41
CA GLY A 364 32.32 -28.44 -40.79
C GLY A 364 31.71 -27.24 -40.04
N ILE A 365 32.45 -26.57 -39.16
CA ILE A 365 31.99 -25.30 -38.59
C ILE A 365 32.22 -24.18 -39.62
N THR A 366 31.14 -23.49 -39.99
CA THR A 366 31.13 -22.28 -40.80
C THR A 366 30.66 -21.09 -39.96
N ASN A 367 31.09 -19.90 -40.33
CA ASN A 367 30.72 -18.64 -39.68
C ASN A 367 30.71 -17.55 -40.77
N GLU A 368 29.87 -17.76 -41.78
CA GLU A 368 29.82 -16.87 -42.94
C GLU A 368 29.19 -15.54 -42.54
N ASN A 369 29.93 -14.43 -42.75
CA ASN A 369 29.49 -13.06 -42.48
C ASN A 369 29.01 -12.80 -41.03
N SER A 370 29.68 -13.36 -40.02
CA SER A 370 29.28 -13.18 -38.62
C SER A 370 30.45 -12.99 -37.65
N SER A 371 30.21 -12.34 -36.51
CA SER A 371 31.21 -11.97 -35.49
C SER A 371 31.20 -12.87 -34.25
N SER A 372 31.02 -14.18 -34.41
CA SER A 372 31.04 -15.11 -33.28
C SER A 372 32.38 -15.06 -32.51
N MET A 373 32.33 -15.27 -31.19
CA MET A 373 33.49 -15.16 -30.30
C MET A 373 33.72 -16.45 -29.51
N THR A 374 34.97 -16.74 -29.18
CA THR A 374 35.31 -17.89 -28.34
C THR A 374 36.49 -17.64 -27.40
N THR A 375 36.55 -18.36 -26.28
CA THR A 375 37.73 -18.41 -25.39
C THR A 375 38.70 -19.54 -25.73
N ASP A 376 38.36 -20.42 -26.67
CA ASP A 376 39.14 -21.61 -26.97
C ASP A 376 39.66 -21.61 -28.41
N SER A 377 40.98 -21.77 -28.56
CA SER A 377 41.64 -21.76 -29.87
C SER A 377 41.21 -22.91 -30.78
N SER A 378 40.71 -24.02 -30.23
CA SER A 378 40.14 -25.13 -31.01
C SER A 378 38.79 -24.82 -31.65
N CYS A 379 38.11 -23.74 -31.22
CA CYS A 379 36.86 -23.26 -31.82
C CYS A 379 37.08 -22.20 -32.90
N VAL A 380 38.34 -21.83 -33.17
CA VAL A 380 38.67 -20.80 -34.15
C VAL A 380 38.60 -21.38 -35.55
N VAL A 381 37.55 -21.01 -36.28
CA VAL A 381 37.42 -21.15 -37.74
C VAL A 381 37.32 -19.76 -38.37
N SER A 382 37.32 -19.66 -39.70
CA SER A 382 37.25 -18.37 -40.41
C SER A 382 36.15 -17.46 -39.83
N ASN A 383 36.55 -16.27 -39.37
CA ASN A 383 35.72 -15.22 -38.74
C ASN A 383 35.23 -15.46 -37.30
N VAL A 384 35.59 -16.56 -36.63
CA VAL A 384 35.38 -16.71 -35.18
C VAL A 384 36.58 -16.11 -34.44
N THR A 385 36.37 -15.11 -33.60
CA THR A 385 37.47 -14.41 -32.93
C THR A 385 37.80 -15.02 -31.57
N LEU A 386 39.09 -15.27 -31.32
CA LEU A 386 39.60 -15.75 -30.04
C LEU A 386 39.76 -14.58 -29.07
N GLN A 387 39.20 -14.73 -27.87
CA GLN A 387 39.20 -13.72 -26.82
C GLN A 387 39.59 -14.33 -25.46
N SER A 388 40.02 -13.50 -24.52
CA SER A 388 40.21 -13.97 -23.14
C SER A 388 38.88 -13.94 -22.39
N ARG A 389 38.72 -14.85 -21.42
CA ARG A 389 37.55 -14.84 -20.53
C ARG A 389 37.40 -13.52 -19.78
N SER A 390 38.51 -12.89 -19.42
CA SER A 390 38.51 -11.58 -18.76
C SER A 390 38.05 -10.44 -19.66
N ALA A 391 38.27 -10.52 -20.97
CA ALA A 391 37.82 -9.50 -21.92
C ALA A 391 36.31 -9.61 -22.19
N LEU A 392 35.75 -10.82 -22.18
CA LEU A 392 34.33 -11.05 -22.38
C LEU A 392 33.46 -10.72 -21.15
N GLN A 393 34.06 -10.63 -19.95
CA GLN A 393 33.39 -10.27 -18.69
C GLN A 393 32.04 -10.97 -18.47
N ILE A 394 32.01 -12.28 -18.71
CA ILE A 394 30.77 -13.04 -18.64
C ILE A 394 30.47 -13.36 -17.17
N GLY A 395 29.30 -12.91 -16.70
CA GLY A 395 28.78 -13.21 -15.37
C GLY A 395 28.44 -14.68 -15.17
N ALA A 396 28.17 -15.06 -13.92
CA ALA A 396 27.63 -16.40 -13.61
C ALA A 396 26.24 -16.60 -14.25
N LEU A 397 25.81 -17.85 -14.38
CA LEU A 397 24.43 -18.15 -14.76
C LEU A 397 23.52 -17.71 -13.60
N ALA A 398 22.75 -16.65 -13.81
CA ALA A 398 21.94 -16.01 -12.77
C ALA A 398 20.62 -15.48 -13.35
N ASP A 399 19.72 -15.05 -12.46
CA ASP A 399 18.57 -14.25 -12.84
C ASP A 399 19.02 -12.83 -13.22
N ASN A 400 18.83 -12.45 -14.48
CA ASN A 400 19.19 -11.14 -15.01
C ASN A 400 17.98 -10.41 -15.61
N GLY A 401 16.78 -10.63 -15.07
CA GLY A 401 15.57 -9.87 -15.41
C GLY A 401 14.75 -10.45 -16.58
N GLY A 402 14.89 -11.73 -16.89
CA GLY A 402 14.08 -12.42 -17.90
C GLY A 402 13.41 -13.70 -17.38
N PRO A 403 12.62 -14.40 -18.21
CA PRO A 403 11.88 -15.59 -17.78
C PRO A 403 12.78 -16.80 -17.47
N LEU A 404 14.05 -16.78 -17.87
CA LEU A 404 15.04 -17.83 -17.63
C LEU A 404 16.39 -17.22 -17.21
N TYR A 405 17.19 -17.99 -16.48
CA TYR A 405 18.55 -17.58 -16.13
C TYR A 405 19.42 -17.41 -17.37
N SER A 406 20.34 -16.45 -17.31
CA SER A 406 21.24 -16.08 -18.40
C SER A 406 22.63 -15.73 -17.88
N HIS A 407 23.59 -15.60 -18.79
CA HIS A 407 24.91 -15.06 -18.48
C HIS A 407 24.97 -13.58 -18.91
N ALA A 408 24.94 -12.66 -17.95
CA ALA A 408 25.07 -11.23 -18.25
C ALA A 408 26.48 -10.88 -18.74
N LEU A 409 26.57 -9.89 -19.63
CA LEU A 409 27.83 -9.27 -20.01
C LEU A 409 28.14 -8.13 -19.04
N GLY A 410 29.40 -8.03 -18.61
CA GLY A 410 29.88 -6.87 -17.85
C GLY A 410 30.02 -5.62 -18.73
N PRO A 411 29.95 -4.40 -18.15
CA PRO A 411 29.93 -3.14 -18.92
C PRO A 411 31.15 -2.88 -19.82
N ALA A 412 32.29 -3.53 -19.53
CA ALA A 412 33.50 -3.44 -20.36
C ALA A 412 33.74 -4.72 -21.17
N SER A 413 32.69 -5.53 -21.38
CA SER A 413 32.73 -6.68 -22.25
C SER A 413 32.93 -6.26 -23.69
N ILE A 414 33.92 -6.88 -24.33
CA ILE A 414 34.14 -6.71 -25.77
C ILE A 414 33.06 -7.38 -26.65
N ALA A 415 32.15 -8.15 -26.05
CA ALA A 415 31.03 -8.75 -26.76
C ALA A 415 29.87 -7.78 -26.97
N ILE A 416 29.89 -6.63 -26.29
CA ILE A 416 28.89 -5.56 -26.43
C ILE A 416 29.08 -4.88 -27.80
N ASP A 417 28.00 -4.72 -28.55
CA ASP A 417 27.95 -4.07 -29.86
C ASP A 417 28.92 -4.68 -30.91
N ALA A 418 29.33 -5.94 -30.74
CA ALA A 418 30.38 -6.52 -31.58
C ALA A 418 29.88 -7.29 -32.81
N ALA A 419 28.56 -7.45 -32.96
CA ALA A 419 27.95 -8.42 -33.87
C ALA A 419 27.29 -7.83 -35.14
N GLY A 420 27.35 -6.49 -35.31
CA GLY A 420 26.86 -5.75 -36.48
C GLY A 420 25.36 -5.43 -36.48
N LEU A 421 24.85 -4.77 -37.55
CA LEU A 421 23.48 -4.21 -37.65
C LEU A 421 22.34 -5.23 -37.90
N THR A 422 22.65 -6.45 -38.34
CA THR A 422 21.64 -7.38 -38.89
C THR A 422 21.16 -8.40 -37.86
N CYS A 423 20.42 -7.92 -36.87
CA CYS A 423 19.89 -8.74 -35.78
C CYS A 423 18.59 -8.12 -35.27
N SER A 424 17.47 -8.58 -35.83
CA SER A 424 16.15 -8.12 -35.45
C SER A 424 15.51 -9.08 -34.45
N GLY A 425 14.95 -8.55 -33.37
CA GLY A 425 14.18 -9.35 -32.43
C GLY A 425 14.41 -8.93 -30.99
N GLN A 426 14.35 -9.91 -30.09
CA GLN A 426 14.61 -9.74 -28.67
C GLN A 426 15.58 -10.81 -28.19
N ASP A 427 16.38 -10.49 -27.18
CA ASP A 427 17.16 -11.49 -26.47
C ASP A 427 16.28 -12.42 -25.61
N GLY A 428 16.89 -13.38 -24.91
CA GLY A 428 16.16 -14.35 -24.08
C GLY A 428 15.37 -13.76 -22.90
N ARG A 429 15.51 -12.46 -22.62
CA ARG A 429 14.78 -11.72 -21.57
C ARG A 429 13.64 -10.88 -22.14
N GLY A 430 13.55 -10.75 -23.46
CA GLY A 430 12.56 -9.90 -24.14
C GLY A 430 13.08 -8.50 -24.49
N TYR A 431 14.37 -8.23 -24.28
CA TYR A 431 14.99 -6.95 -24.59
C TYR A 431 15.30 -6.82 -26.07
N ALA A 432 14.95 -5.67 -26.67
CA ALA A 432 15.10 -5.43 -28.10
C ALA A 432 16.56 -5.50 -28.55
N ARG A 433 16.76 -5.94 -29.80
CA ARG A 433 18.06 -5.98 -30.49
C ARG A 433 17.98 -5.24 -31.83
N PRO A 434 19.02 -4.47 -32.25
CA PRO A 434 20.19 -4.07 -31.45
C PRO A 434 19.90 -2.89 -30.50
N VAL A 435 20.69 -2.75 -29.43
CA VAL A 435 20.76 -1.55 -28.56
C VAL A 435 22.20 -1.09 -28.46
N ASP A 436 22.43 0.23 -28.51
CA ASP A 436 23.74 0.85 -28.24
C ASP A 436 24.10 0.63 -26.77
N GLY A 437 24.76 -0.48 -26.47
CA GLY A 437 25.10 -0.91 -25.13
C GLY A 437 26.37 -0.24 -24.61
N ASN A 438 27.26 0.21 -25.50
CA ASN A 438 28.50 0.88 -25.15
C ASN A 438 28.43 2.43 -25.18
N ASN A 439 27.28 2.99 -25.57
CA ASN A 439 26.99 4.43 -25.68
C ASN A 439 27.89 5.18 -26.68
N ASP A 440 28.33 4.54 -27.77
CA ASP A 440 29.16 5.16 -28.82
C ASP A 440 28.35 5.75 -30.00
N SER A 441 27.01 5.75 -29.87
CA SER A 441 26.03 6.16 -30.87
C SER A 441 25.83 5.20 -32.05
N ASN A 442 26.40 3.98 -32.01
CA ASN A 442 26.15 2.92 -32.99
C ASN A 442 25.56 1.68 -32.33
N ALA A 443 24.24 1.50 -32.44
CA ALA A 443 23.57 0.28 -31.99
C ALA A 443 23.92 -0.91 -32.89
N TYR A 444 24.67 -1.87 -32.37
CA TYR A 444 24.93 -3.18 -32.95
C TYR A 444 24.46 -4.27 -32.00
N CYS A 445 24.34 -5.51 -32.47
CA CYS A 445 24.05 -6.58 -31.50
C CYS A 445 25.26 -6.99 -30.71
N ASP A 446 24.97 -7.51 -29.54
CA ASP A 446 25.92 -8.24 -28.75
C ASP A 446 26.15 -9.65 -29.30
N VAL A 447 27.34 -10.19 -29.02
CA VAL A 447 27.66 -11.58 -29.33
C VAL A 447 27.17 -12.50 -28.21
N GLY A 448 26.22 -13.38 -28.54
CA GLY A 448 25.66 -14.38 -27.63
C GLY A 448 24.18 -14.16 -27.32
N ALA A 449 23.67 -14.92 -26.34
CA ALA A 449 22.24 -14.95 -25.96
C ALA A 449 21.73 -13.71 -25.23
N PHE A 450 22.62 -12.80 -24.84
CA PHE A 450 22.32 -11.62 -24.04
C PHE A 450 22.53 -10.34 -24.87
N GLU A 451 21.64 -9.35 -24.73
CA GLU A 451 21.82 -7.99 -25.25
C GLU A 451 21.99 -6.99 -24.10
N PHE A 452 23.16 -6.42 -23.94
CA PHE A 452 23.47 -5.43 -22.92
C PHE A 452 22.72 -4.14 -23.20
N GLN A 453 21.89 -3.72 -22.25
CA GLN A 453 21.13 -2.49 -22.34
C GLN A 453 21.61 -1.54 -21.24
N ASN A 454 22.13 -0.39 -21.67
CA ASN A 454 22.37 0.77 -20.81
C ASN A 454 21.49 1.95 -21.23
N ALA A 455 20.23 1.65 -21.61
CA ALA A 455 19.32 2.66 -22.12
C ALA A 455 18.98 3.67 -21.01
N LEU A 456 19.37 4.92 -21.24
CA LEU A 456 18.98 6.06 -20.42
C LEU A 456 17.46 6.23 -20.43
N GLN A 457 16.88 6.42 -19.24
CA GLN A 457 15.51 6.88 -19.10
C GLN A 457 15.43 8.30 -19.65
N SER A 458 14.54 8.51 -20.62
CA SER A 458 14.26 9.84 -21.17
C SER A 458 13.05 10.45 -20.46
N GLY A 459 13.19 11.70 -19.99
CA GLY A 459 12.11 12.43 -19.34
C GLY A 459 10.88 12.67 -20.22
N PRO A 460 9.75 13.13 -19.63
CA PRO A 460 9.61 13.64 -18.26
C PRO A 460 9.32 12.60 -17.18
N ASN A 461 9.15 11.33 -17.53
CA ASN A 461 8.80 10.29 -16.56
C ASN A 461 10.03 9.43 -16.24
N PHE A 462 10.39 9.36 -14.97
CA PHE A 462 11.50 8.56 -14.47
C PHE A 462 10.99 7.52 -13.48
N VAL A 463 11.51 6.30 -13.58
CA VAL A 463 11.19 5.18 -12.71
C VAL A 463 12.43 4.79 -11.94
N VAL A 464 12.39 4.99 -10.62
CA VAL A 464 13.42 4.48 -9.71
C VAL A 464 13.26 2.96 -9.62
N ASN A 465 14.24 2.23 -10.13
CA ASN A 465 14.30 0.76 -10.11
C ASN A 465 15.53 0.26 -9.31
N ARG A 466 16.20 1.16 -8.57
CA ARG A 466 17.35 0.85 -7.73
C ARG A 466 17.23 1.48 -6.35
N VAL A 467 17.39 0.63 -5.33
CA VAL A 467 17.22 1.01 -3.92
C VAL A 467 18.41 1.82 -3.39
N THR A 468 19.63 1.44 -3.79
CA THR A 468 20.85 2.02 -3.24
C THR A 468 21.04 3.47 -3.70
N ASP A 469 21.36 4.38 -2.78
CA ASP A 469 21.78 5.74 -3.11
C ASP A 469 23.13 5.73 -3.84
N ILE A 470 23.10 5.94 -5.15
CA ILE A 470 24.28 6.04 -6.00
C ILE A 470 24.16 7.24 -6.94
N ASN A 471 25.27 7.58 -7.59
CA ASN A 471 25.30 8.53 -8.68
C ASN A 471 26.44 8.13 -9.63
N ASP A 472 26.14 7.26 -10.59
CA ASP A 472 27.05 6.95 -11.70
C ASP A 472 26.88 7.91 -12.89
N GLY A 473 25.95 8.87 -12.76
CA GLY A 473 25.64 9.89 -13.75
C GLY A 473 24.63 9.45 -14.79
N GLN A 474 24.02 8.27 -14.66
CA GLN A 474 23.05 7.73 -15.60
C GLN A 474 21.81 7.22 -14.84
N CYS A 475 20.61 7.54 -15.32
CA CYS A 475 19.37 6.93 -14.84
C CYS A 475 18.91 5.94 -15.91
N THR A 476 19.01 4.64 -15.66
CA THR A 476 18.87 3.61 -16.72
C THR A 476 17.72 2.63 -16.45
N GLU A 477 17.20 2.01 -17.52
CA GLU A 477 16.21 0.92 -17.44
C GLU A 477 16.85 -0.46 -17.15
N GLY A 478 18.19 -0.55 -17.23
CA GLY A 478 18.95 -1.80 -17.22
C GLY A 478 19.56 -2.19 -15.87
N ILE A 479 20.62 -3.02 -15.91
CA ILE A 479 21.25 -3.61 -14.72
C ILE A 479 21.94 -2.60 -13.79
N ASP A 480 22.38 -1.47 -14.33
CA ASP A 480 22.95 -0.36 -13.55
C ASP A 480 21.82 0.41 -12.83
N GLY A 481 20.60 0.34 -13.36
CA GLY A 481 19.39 0.90 -12.77
C GLY A 481 19.38 2.43 -12.71
N CYS A 482 18.44 2.95 -11.93
CA CYS A 482 18.25 4.35 -11.64
C CYS A 482 17.85 4.49 -10.17
N SER A 483 18.74 5.09 -9.38
CA SER A 483 18.45 5.47 -8.00
C SER A 483 17.55 6.72 -7.96
N LEU A 484 16.94 7.00 -6.80
CA LEU A 484 16.17 8.23 -6.61
C LEU A 484 16.99 9.50 -6.90
N ARG A 485 18.28 9.48 -6.55
CA ARG A 485 19.18 10.61 -6.80
C ARG A 485 19.38 10.83 -8.29
N GLU A 486 19.63 9.76 -9.06
CA GLU A 486 19.79 9.84 -10.51
C GLU A 486 18.49 10.28 -11.19
N ALA A 487 17.34 9.78 -10.74
CA ALA A 487 16.04 10.21 -11.24
C ALA A 487 15.81 11.70 -11.02
N VAL A 488 16.14 12.23 -9.83
CA VAL A 488 16.02 13.68 -9.55
C VAL A 488 17.03 14.50 -10.36
N ILE A 489 18.26 14.02 -10.55
CA ILE A 489 19.25 14.69 -11.41
C ILE A 489 18.75 14.76 -12.86
N ALA A 490 18.19 13.67 -13.37
CA ALA A 490 17.64 13.62 -14.71
C ALA A 490 16.41 14.53 -14.86
N ALA A 491 15.52 14.56 -13.86
CA ALA A 491 14.38 15.48 -13.80
C ALA A 491 14.80 16.96 -13.76
N ASN A 492 15.83 17.30 -13.00
CA ASN A 492 16.38 18.66 -12.96
C ASN A 492 16.99 19.12 -14.32
N GLY A 493 17.30 18.18 -15.21
CA GLY A 493 17.78 18.47 -16.57
C GLY A 493 16.66 18.62 -17.60
N ASN A 494 15.41 18.58 -17.18
CA ASN A 494 14.24 18.61 -18.05
C ASN A 494 13.44 19.91 -17.88
N ASP A 495 13.09 20.53 -19.00
CA ASP A 495 12.29 21.77 -19.03
C ASP A 495 10.78 21.50 -18.79
N ASP A 496 10.33 20.25 -18.94
CA ASP A 496 8.96 19.81 -18.66
C ASP A 496 8.79 19.36 -17.20
N LEU A 497 7.57 19.49 -16.66
CA LEU A 497 7.20 18.96 -15.34
C LEU A 497 7.49 17.45 -15.29
N SER A 498 8.44 17.07 -14.44
CA SER A 498 8.87 15.68 -14.33
C SER A 498 8.09 14.90 -13.30
N GLU A 499 7.80 13.63 -13.61
CA GLU A 499 7.17 12.67 -12.70
C GLU A 499 8.18 11.57 -12.36
N ILE A 500 8.43 11.37 -11.07
CA ILE A 500 9.32 10.35 -10.53
C ILE A 500 8.46 9.34 -9.76
N THR A 501 8.50 8.09 -10.22
CA THR A 501 7.80 6.95 -9.63
C THR A 501 8.79 5.83 -9.30
N PHE A 502 8.32 4.75 -8.69
CA PHE A 502 9.14 3.63 -8.26
C PHE A 502 8.65 2.33 -8.90
N ASP A 503 9.59 1.47 -9.28
CA ASP A 503 9.29 0.16 -9.86
C ASP A 503 8.51 -0.70 -8.84
N PRO A 504 7.30 -1.17 -9.18
CA PRO A 504 6.44 -1.88 -8.24
C PRO A 504 6.98 -3.26 -7.85
N ASP A 505 7.82 -3.89 -8.69
CA ASP A 505 8.41 -5.19 -8.40
C ASP A 505 9.64 -5.03 -7.49
N VAL A 506 10.45 -4.00 -7.74
CA VAL A 506 11.61 -3.68 -6.89
C VAL A 506 11.16 -3.27 -5.48
N PHE A 507 10.12 -2.44 -5.37
CA PHE A 507 9.63 -1.90 -4.10
C PHE A 507 8.38 -2.62 -3.57
N ALA A 508 8.14 -3.87 -4.00
CA ALA A 508 7.02 -4.71 -3.54
C ALA A 508 7.07 -5.07 -2.04
N SER A 509 8.21 -4.85 -1.38
CA SER A 509 8.44 -5.14 0.04
C SER A 509 9.14 -3.96 0.71
N SER A 510 9.04 -3.89 2.04
CA SER A 510 9.62 -2.78 2.82
C SER A 510 11.14 -2.72 2.67
N GLN A 511 11.65 -1.55 2.33
CA GLN A 511 13.04 -1.29 2.05
C GLN A 511 13.51 0.02 2.70
N THR A 512 14.81 0.06 2.99
CA THR A 512 15.49 1.26 3.46
C THR A 512 16.60 1.63 2.49
N SER A 513 16.54 2.85 1.96
CA SER A 513 17.62 3.46 1.19
C SER A 513 18.36 4.44 2.09
N THR A 514 19.63 4.17 2.36
CA THR A 514 20.48 5.06 3.16
C THR A 514 21.16 6.09 2.24
N LEU A 515 20.96 7.38 2.50
CA LEU A 515 21.61 8.45 1.77
C LEU A 515 23.07 8.57 2.21
N THR A 516 24.00 8.23 1.32
CA THR A 516 25.45 8.26 1.60
C THR A 516 26.17 9.38 0.86
N LEU A 517 25.50 9.97 -0.14
CA LEU A 517 26.05 11.02 -1.00
C LEU A 517 25.54 12.43 -0.61
N GLY A 518 24.93 12.56 0.57
CA GLY A 518 24.33 13.80 1.07
C GLY A 518 22.87 13.97 0.65
N PHE A 519 22.33 15.19 0.74
CA PHE A 519 20.94 15.47 0.40
C PHE A 519 20.69 15.43 -1.11
N ILE A 520 19.44 15.27 -1.51
CA ILE A 520 18.96 15.29 -2.89
C ILE A 520 18.41 16.70 -3.19
N SER A 521 18.95 17.35 -4.22
CA SER A 521 18.57 18.72 -4.59
C SER A 521 17.51 18.71 -5.69
N ILE A 522 16.38 19.36 -5.45
CA ILE A 522 15.30 19.59 -6.41
C ILE A 522 15.39 21.06 -6.84
N VAL A 523 15.74 21.29 -8.10
CA VAL A 523 15.93 22.65 -8.66
C VAL A 523 15.02 22.94 -9.86
N GLU A 524 14.27 21.94 -10.31
CA GLU A 524 13.16 22.10 -11.25
C GLU A 524 11.87 21.52 -10.68
N SER A 525 10.73 21.89 -11.28
CA SER A 525 9.43 21.41 -10.83
C SER A 525 9.30 19.89 -11.05
N ALA A 526 8.99 19.17 -9.98
CA ALA A 526 8.89 17.71 -10.01
C ALA A 526 7.81 17.18 -9.07
N THR A 527 7.21 16.06 -9.48
CA THR A 527 6.34 15.25 -8.63
C THR A 527 7.05 13.93 -8.31
N ILE A 528 7.24 13.64 -7.02
CA ILE A 528 7.85 12.41 -6.53
C ILE A 528 6.80 11.63 -5.76
N THR A 529 6.34 10.52 -6.33
CA THR A 529 5.34 9.64 -5.72
C THR A 529 6.03 8.36 -5.24
N GLY A 530 6.24 8.24 -3.94
CA GLY A 530 6.81 7.04 -3.32
C GLY A 530 5.93 5.79 -3.48
N PRO A 531 6.49 4.58 -3.28
CA PRO A 531 5.71 3.35 -3.34
C PRO A 531 4.75 3.19 -2.16
N GLY A 532 4.91 4.00 -1.11
CA GLY A 532 4.20 3.91 0.17
C GLY A 532 5.15 4.16 1.33
N ALA A 533 4.71 4.95 2.33
CA ALA A 533 5.56 5.29 3.49
C ALA A 533 5.97 4.06 4.33
N ASP A 534 5.23 2.95 4.25
CA ASP A 534 5.58 1.67 4.88
C ASP A 534 6.52 0.80 4.01
N LEU A 535 6.62 1.11 2.71
CA LEU A 535 7.41 0.36 1.74
C LEU A 535 8.78 0.97 1.49
N LEU A 536 8.92 2.31 1.53
CA LEU A 536 10.21 2.97 1.34
C LEU A 536 10.52 3.95 2.47
N THR A 537 11.58 3.60 3.20
CA THR A 537 12.25 4.50 4.15
C THR A 537 13.51 5.09 3.49
N LEU A 538 13.59 6.41 3.45
CA LEU A 538 14.84 7.13 3.15
C LEU A 538 15.49 7.51 4.48
N ASP A 539 16.66 6.93 4.75
CA ASP A 539 17.43 7.16 5.97
C ASP A 539 18.63 8.05 5.65
N ALA A 540 18.68 9.26 6.21
CA ALA A 540 19.80 10.16 5.99
C ALA A 540 20.99 9.90 6.94
N ASN A 541 20.88 8.89 7.82
CA ASN A 541 21.94 8.34 8.65
C ASN A 541 22.71 9.41 9.44
N ASP A 542 21.98 10.42 9.94
CA ASP A 542 22.52 11.56 10.69
C ASP A 542 23.65 12.31 9.96
N ALA A 543 23.75 12.18 8.63
CA ALA A 543 24.83 12.73 7.82
C ALA A 543 24.40 13.96 7.01
N SER A 544 23.12 14.04 6.64
CA SER A 544 22.52 15.18 5.93
C SER A 544 21.02 15.24 6.19
N PHE A 545 20.33 16.19 5.57
CA PHE A 545 18.88 16.13 5.35
C PHE A 545 18.57 15.36 4.05
N HIS A 546 17.30 15.13 3.75
CA HIS A 546 16.86 14.36 2.58
C HIS A 546 16.72 15.22 1.34
N PHE A 547 15.91 16.28 1.40
CA PHE A 547 15.56 17.09 0.23
C PHE A 547 15.82 18.57 0.42
N GLY A 548 16.52 19.18 -0.54
CA GLY A 548 16.65 20.62 -0.67
C GLY A 548 15.86 21.10 -1.87
N VAL A 549 14.81 21.90 -1.64
CA VAL A 549 13.97 22.46 -2.70
C VAL A 549 14.36 23.93 -2.89
N ASN A 550 14.89 24.23 -4.08
CA ASN A 550 15.33 25.56 -4.48
C ASN A 550 15.13 25.71 -5.99
N ILE A 551 13.88 25.97 -6.40
CA ILE A 551 13.44 26.04 -7.79
C ILE A 551 13.35 27.51 -8.19
N PRO A 552 14.22 28.02 -9.09
CA PRO A 552 14.21 29.42 -9.49
C PRO A 552 12.85 29.85 -10.08
N GLY A 553 12.21 30.88 -9.50
CA GLY A 553 10.98 31.45 -10.03
C GLY A 553 9.72 31.00 -9.28
N VAL A 554 8.74 30.44 -9.98
CA VAL A 554 7.43 30.01 -9.42
C VAL A 554 7.25 28.48 -9.48
N GLY A 555 8.35 27.74 -9.37
CA GLY A 555 8.32 26.28 -9.45
C GLY A 555 7.67 25.59 -8.25
N THR A 556 7.39 24.30 -8.40
CA THR A 556 6.68 23.51 -7.38
C THR A 556 7.31 22.14 -7.21
N ALA A 557 7.52 21.73 -5.95
CA ALA A 557 7.84 20.35 -5.60
C ALA A 557 6.62 19.68 -4.95
N THR A 558 6.23 18.51 -5.48
CA THR A 558 5.20 17.66 -4.90
C THR A 558 5.83 16.35 -4.45
N LEU A 559 5.70 15.99 -3.18
CA LEU A 559 6.21 14.75 -2.63
C LEU A 559 5.09 13.99 -1.92
N SER A 560 4.96 12.70 -2.18
CA SER A 560 4.00 11.85 -1.47
C SER A 560 4.53 10.45 -1.17
N ASP A 561 3.90 9.79 -0.20
CA ASP A 561 4.04 8.34 0.04
C ASP A 561 5.49 7.90 0.38
N LEU A 562 6.23 8.74 1.10
CA LEU A 562 7.60 8.47 1.56
C LEU A 562 7.73 8.57 3.08
N ARG A 563 8.64 7.77 3.65
CA ARG A 563 9.08 7.89 5.04
C ARG A 563 10.53 8.40 5.11
N LEU A 564 10.75 9.52 5.80
CA LEU A 564 12.04 10.20 5.92
C LEU A 564 12.51 10.18 7.37
N ILE A 565 13.66 9.54 7.62
CA ILE A 565 14.21 9.36 8.98
C ILE A 565 15.65 9.84 9.13
N ASN A 566 16.02 10.19 10.36
CA ASN A 566 17.38 10.50 10.81
C ASN A 566 18.09 11.57 9.96
N GLY A 567 17.31 12.55 9.48
CA GLY A 567 17.84 13.72 8.79
C GLY A 567 18.41 14.74 9.77
N THR A 568 19.52 15.39 9.39
CA THR A 568 20.15 16.48 10.14
C THR A 568 20.53 17.66 9.26
N SER A 569 20.18 18.88 9.70
CA SER A 569 20.57 20.11 9.00
C SER A 569 20.57 21.35 9.90
N GLY A 570 20.90 22.51 9.31
CA GLY A 570 20.68 23.79 9.97
C GLY A 570 19.20 24.13 10.09
N SER A 571 18.43 23.96 9.03
CA SER A 571 16.98 24.22 8.98
C SER A 571 16.31 23.14 8.14
N GLY A 572 15.24 22.52 8.65
CA GLY A 572 14.57 21.41 7.97
C GLY A 572 15.39 20.13 8.02
N GLY A 573 15.25 19.35 9.09
CA GLY A 573 16.08 18.14 9.27
C GLY A 573 15.86 17.09 8.17
N ALA A 574 14.63 16.99 7.64
CA ALA A 574 14.34 16.16 6.47
C ALA A 574 14.25 16.98 5.17
N ILE A 575 13.51 18.10 5.21
CA ILE A 575 13.22 18.91 4.03
C ILE A 575 13.43 20.39 4.35
N SER A 576 14.16 21.07 3.47
CA SER A 576 14.27 22.53 3.47
C SER A 576 13.76 23.06 2.14
N SER A 577 12.74 23.94 2.17
CA SER A 577 12.17 24.56 0.97
C SER A 577 12.02 26.06 1.12
N PHE A 578 12.41 26.81 0.09
CA PHE A 578 12.09 28.24 -0.05
C PHE A 578 10.94 28.52 -1.03
N ASP A 579 10.46 27.48 -1.71
CA ASP A 579 9.48 27.56 -2.79
C ASP A 579 8.20 26.78 -2.46
N SER A 580 7.26 26.76 -3.40
CA SER A 580 5.97 26.08 -3.21
C SER A 580 6.16 24.58 -3.04
N LEU A 581 5.54 24.05 -1.99
CA LEU A 581 5.76 22.68 -1.53
C LEU A 581 4.43 22.01 -1.20
N PHE A 582 4.19 20.85 -1.80
CA PHE A 582 3.02 20.02 -1.56
C PHE A 582 3.47 18.66 -1.02
N LEU A 583 3.06 18.36 0.21
CA LEU A 583 3.33 17.10 0.89
C LEU A 583 2.03 16.37 1.15
N SER A 584 1.95 15.08 0.80
CA SER A 584 0.80 14.25 1.14
C SER A 584 1.20 12.83 1.56
N ARG A 585 0.55 12.29 2.60
CA ARG A 585 0.84 10.92 3.10
C ARG A 585 2.32 10.68 3.39
N MET A 586 2.99 11.71 3.91
CA MET A 586 4.41 11.64 4.28
C MET A 586 4.56 11.21 5.74
N THR A 587 5.64 10.50 6.06
CA THR A 587 6.06 10.26 7.45
C THR A 587 7.45 10.85 7.66
N LEU A 588 7.56 11.92 8.45
CA LEU A 588 8.81 12.57 8.80
C LEU A 588 9.10 12.28 10.28
N GLU A 589 10.10 11.46 10.54
CA GLU A 589 10.33 10.91 11.87
C GLU A 589 11.79 11.04 12.32
N SER A 590 11.99 11.43 13.58
CA SER A 590 13.33 11.48 14.22
C SER A 590 14.34 12.35 13.45
N ASN A 591 13.87 13.40 12.76
CA ASN A 591 14.74 14.35 12.09
C ASN A 591 15.11 15.49 13.04
N THR A 592 16.31 16.03 12.87
CA THR A 592 16.87 17.08 13.73
C THR A 592 17.31 18.29 12.91
N ALA A 593 16.99 19.50 13.36
CA ALA A 593 17.52 20.74 12.81
C ALA A 593 18.14 21.59 13.93
N GLY A 594 19.19 22.34 13.62
CA GLY A 594 19.85 23.21 14.60
C GLY A 594 19.15 24.55 14.87
N ASN A 595 18.45 25.08 13.85
CA ASN A 595 17.95 26.47 13.83
C ASN A 595 16.43 26.59 13.65
N ALA A 596 15.79 25.75 12.82
CA ALA A 596 14.35 25.80 12.60
C ALA A 596 13.83 24.53 11.92
N GLY A 597 12.60 24.11 12.25
CA GLY A 597 11.89 23.06 11.54
C GLY A 597 12.57 21.71 11.67
N GLY A 598 12.44 21.05 12.81
CA GLY A 598 13.18 19.80 13.09
C GLY A 598 13.00 18.74 12.00
N ALA A 599 11.82 18.65 11.38
CA ALA A 599 11.60 17.88 10.15
C ALA A 599 11.56 18.78 8.90
N LEU A 600 10.72 19.82 8.91
CA LEU A 600 10.47 20.67 7.75
C LEU A 600 10.65 22.15 8.09
N SER A 601 11.47 22.83 7.30
CA SER A 601 11.52 24.29 7.24
C SER A 601 11.04 24.71 5.85
N ALA A 602 9.92 25.44 5.81
CA ALA A 602 9.31 25.91 4.58
C ALA A 602 9.07 27.43 4.60
N GLY A 603 9.10 28.04 3.42
CA GLY A 603 8.70 29.44 3.21
C GLY A 603 9.81 30.30 2.65
N GLY A 604 9.46 31.49 2.16
CA GLY A 604 10.35 32.34 1.39
C GLY A 604 9.78 33.74 1.18
N PHE A 605 10.42 34.49 0.28
CA PHE A 605 9.96 35.81 -0.15
C PHE A 605 9.05 35.68 -1.37
N GLY A 606 7.89 36.32 -1.35
CA GLY A 606 6.93 36.31 -2.46
C GLY A 606 5.74 35.35 -2.25
N ASP A 607 4.98 35.13 -3.32
CA ASP A 607 3.75 34.35 -3.29
C ASP A 607 4.07 32.85 -3.35
N VAL A 608 4.15 32.20 -2.19
CA VAL A 608 4.43 30.76 -2.03
C VAL A 608 3.19 30.04 -1.51
N THR A 609 2.93 28.82 -2.01
CA THR A 609 1.88 27.94 -1.48
C THR A 609 2.50 26.74 -0.78
N ILE A 610 2.05 26.47 0.45
CA ILE A 610 2.47 25.32 1.23
C ILE A 610 1.22 24.51 1.57
N SER A 611 1.20 23.24 1.17
CA SER A 611 0.11 22.32 1.50
C SER A 611 0.68 21.03 2.08
N ILE A 612 0.21 20.68 3.27
CA ILE A 612 0.60 19.46 3.99
C ILE A 612 -0.68 18.72 4.36
N THR A 613 -0.91 17.55 3.77
CA THR A 613 -2.13 16.77 4.01
C THR A 613 -1.82 15.33 4.44
N ASP A 614 -2.64 14.78 5.33
CA ASP A 614 -2.58 13.37 5.75
C ASP A 614 -1.18 12.89 6.15
N SER A 615 -0.38 13.79 6.76
CA SER A 615 1.05 13.56 6.99
C SER A 615 1.37 13.48 8.47
N ARG A 616 2.51 12.85 8.80
CA ARG A 616 2.92 12.55 10.17
C ARG A 616 4.28 13.14 10.47
N PHE A 617 4.38 13.93 11.53
CA PHE A 617 5.60 14.53 12.05
C PHE A 617 5.84 13.98 13.46
N ILE A 618 6.77 13.05 13.58
CA ILE A 618 6.95 12.24 14.79
C ILE A 618 8.35 12.43 15.37
N ASN A 619 8.45 12.79 16.65
CA ASN A 619 9.72 12.84 17.38
C ASN A 619 10.83 13.68 16.70
N ASN A 620 10.45 14.72 15.96
CA ASN A 620 11.43 15.60 15.33
C ASN A 620 11.92 16.66 16.33
N ASN A 621 13.16 17.12 16.15
CA ASN A 621 13.84 18.00 17.09
C ASN A 621 14.38 19.26 16.39
N GLY A 622 13.80 20.41 16.67
CA GLY A 622 14.28 21.72 16.20
C GLY A 622 15.50 22.26 16.94
N GLY A 623 16.05 21.51 17.91
CA GLY A 623 17.27 21.89 18.63
C GLY A 623 17.10 23.19 19.41
N SER A 624 18.05 24.12 19.24
CA SER A 624 17.96 25.48 19.78
C SER A 624 17.03 26.41 18.98
N GLY A 625 16.44 25.89 17.91
CA GLY A 625 15.58 26.57 16.97
C GLY A 625 14.09 26.50 17.27
N ILE A 626 13.28 27.05 16.36
CA ILE A 626 11.81 27.02 16.44
C ILE A 626 11.20 25.88 15.62
N GLY A 627 9.97 25.46 15.94
CA GLY A 627 9.20 24.48 15.18
C GLY A 627 9.80 23.08 15.21
N GLY A 628 9.44 22.26 16.20
CA GLY A 628 10.07 20.94 16.38
C GLY A 628 9.77 19.97 15.26
N GLY A 629 8.54 19.95 14.75
CA GLY A 629 8.18 19.28 13.51
C GLY A 629 8.35 20.20 12.31
N LEU A 630 7.69 21.35 12.37
CA LEU A 630 7.48 22.24 11.23
C LEU A 630 7.73 23.70 11.61
N THR A 631 8.48 24.40 10.78
CA THR A 631 8.51 25.87 10.74
C THR A 631 8.06 26.38 9.38
N ILE A 632 7.16 27.36 9.38
CA ILE A 632 6.77 28.13 8.21
C ILE A 632 7.08 29.60 8.45
N ASN A 633 7.92 30.20 7.60
CA ASN A 633 8.23 31.62 7.62
C ASN A 633 8.02 32.21 6.22
N THR A 634 6.99 33.03 6.05
CA THR A 634 6.63 33.58 4.73
C THR A 634 6.43 35.08 4.77
N PHE A 635 6.95 35.78 3.75
CA PHE A 635 6.82 37.22 3.56
C PHE A 635 6.14 37.51 2.22
N GLY A 636 4.81 37.69 2.22
CA GLY A 636 4.01 37.90 1.01
C GLY A 636 2.63 37.24 1.06
N ASN A 637 1.84 37.34 -0.02
CA ASN A 637 0.50 36.74 -0.07
C ASN A 637 0.63 35.22 -0.20
N THR A 638 0.63 34.52 0.92
CA THR A 638 0.81 33.07 0.97
C THR A 638 -0.46 32.34 1.39
N ASN A 639 -0.64 31.14 0.83
CA ASN A 639 -1.69 30.22 1.26
C ASN A 639 -1.02 29.02 1.90
N ILE A 640 -1.29 28.82 3.19
CA ILE A 640 -0.77 27.72 3.98
C ILE A 640 -1.93 26.84 4.41
N LEU A 641 -1.88 25.56 4.02
CA LEU A 641 -2.85 24.54 4.40
C LEU A 641 -2.14 23.39 5.11
N ILE A 642 -2.57 23.08 6.32
CA ILE A 642 -2.19 21.87 7.05
C ILE A 642 -3.49 21.15 7.41
N ASP A 643 -3.72 19.97 6.84
CA ASP A 643 -4.97 19.24 7.01
C ASP A 643 -4.76 17.76 7.31
N GLY A 644 -5.62 17.17 8.15
CA GLY A 644 -5.61 15.72 8.40
C GLY A 644 -4.29 15.17 8.97
N SER A 645 -3.45 16.01 9.58
CA SER A 645 -2.06 15.67 9.90
C SER A 645 -1.83 15.45 11.39
N ASP A 646 -0.83 14.64 11.73
CA ASP A 646 -0.43 14.31 13.11
C ASP A 646 0.96 14.87 13.42
N PHE A 647 1.05 15.61 14.52
CA PHE A 647 2.29 16.13 15.07
C PHE A 647 2.44 15.60 16.50
N SER A 648 3.29 14.58 16.67
CA SER A 648 3.45 13.89 17.95
C SER A 648 4.90 13.81 18.43
N GLY A 649 5.12 14.14 19.70
CA GLY A 649 6.42 13.98 20.36
C GLY A 649 7.54 14.89 19.85
N ASN A 650 7.21 15.94 19.08
CA ASN A 650 8.22 16.85 18.55
C ASN A 650 8.73 17.83 19.63
N SER A 651 9.95 18.33 19.46
CA SER A 651 10.56 19.25 20.42
C SER A 651 11.35 20.37 19.76
N ALA A 652 11.34 21.57 20.36
CA ALA A 652 12.11 22.73 19.89
C ALA A 652 12.31 23.75 21.03
N PHE A 653 12.98 24.87 20.74
CA PHE A 653 13.06 26.02 21.64
C PHE A 653 11.71 26.76 21.76
N GLY A 654 10.90 26.81 20.70
CA GLY A 654 9.56 27.42 20.69
C GLY A 654 8.73 26.89 19.52
N GLY A 655 7.40 26.76 19.67
CA GLY A 655 6.59 26.00 18.73
C GLY A 655 7.02 24.52 18.72
N GLY A 656 6.81 23.80 19.83
CA GLY A 656 7.34 22.45 20.01
C GLY A 656 6.92 21.48 18.90
N ALA A 657 5.74 21.67 18.33
CA ALA A 657 5.28 20.98 17.14
C ALA A 657 5.40 21.86 15.89
N LEU A 658 4.68 23.00 15.90
CA LEU A 658 4.54 23.89 14.77
C LEU A 658 4.91 25.33 15.18
N HIS A 659 5.65 26.00 14.30
CA HIS A 659 5.84 27.44 14.36
C HIS A 659 5.45 28.04 13.02
N VAL A 660 4.45 28.92 13.01
CA VAL A 660 3.96 29.57 11.78
C VAL A 660 4.05 31.08 11.94
N ASP A 661 4.89 31.71 11.14
CA ASP A 661 5.01 33.16 11.02
C ASP A 661 4.72 33.56 9.57
N ALA A 662 3.51 34.05 9.34
CA ALA A 662 3.01 34.41 8.01
C ALA A 662 2.56 35.87 7.99
N ASP A 663 3.38 36.74 7.43
CA ASP A 663 3.01 38.13 7.19
C ASP A 663 2.22 38.23 5.86
N ASP A 664 1.01 38.79 5.92
CA ASP A 664 0.09 39.00 4.79
C ASP A 664 -0.49 37.70 4.15
N GLY A 665 -0.37 36.55 4.83
CA GLY A 665 -0.87 35.24 4.36
C GLY A 665 -2.17 34.76 5.04
N ASN A 666 -2.85 33.80 4.40
CA ASN A 666 -3.93 33.04 5.01
C ASN A 666 -3.42 31.67 5.44
N VAL A 667 -3.53 31.37 6.74
CA VAL A 667 -3.13 30.10 7.34
C VAL A 667 -4.37 29.32 7.73
N THR A 668 -4.49 28.07 7.28
CA THR A 668 -5.51 27.13 7.74
C THR A 668 -4.84 25.88 8.26
N ILE A 669 -5.09 25.56 9.53
CA ILE A 669 -4.71 24.29 10.16
C ILE A 669 -6.01 23.61 10.57
N SER A 670 -6.32 22.47 9.96
CA SER A 670 -7.58 21.78 10.15
C SER A 670 -7.45 20.27 10.36
N ASN A 671 -8.44 19.68 11.03
CA ASN A 671 -8.61 18.23 11.17
C ASN A 671 -7.33 17.50 11.66
N SER A 672 -6.52 18.17 12.48
CA SER A 672 -5.16 17.74 12.80
C SER A 672 -4.99 17.51 14.30
N THR A 673 -4.05 16.63 14.64
CA THR A 673 -3.72 16.25 16.02
C THR A 673 -2.33 16.75 16.37
N ILE A 674 -2.20 17.45 17.50
CA ILE A 674 -0.96 18.04 17.99
C ILE A 674 -0.78 17.58 19.44
N THR A 675 0.01 16.51 19.64
CA THR A 675 0.08 15.82 20.93
C THR A 675 1.48 15.58 21.47
N GLY A 676 1.66 15.77 22.78
CA GLY A 676 2.92 15.40 23.46
C GLY A 676 4.15 16.17 22.98
N ASN A 677 3.99 17.37 22.42
CA ASN A 677 5.10 18.16 21.90
C ASN A 677 5.67 19.09 22.99
N THR A 678 6.95 19.44 22.89
CA THR A 678 7.66 20.17 23.94
C THR A 678 8.43 21.39 23.41
N ALA A 679 8.17 22.56 23.98
CA ALA A 679 9.01 23.75 23.83
C ALA A 679 9.90 23.93 25.07
N THR A 680 11.23 23.83 24.93
CA THR A 680 12.19 24.01 26.04
C THR A 680 13.18 25.12 25.76
N CYS A 681 13.28 26.11 26.65
CA CYS A 681 14.17 27.25 26.45
C CYS A 681 14.86 27.75 27.73
N ALA A 682 16.02 28.38 27.56
CA ALA A 682 16.69 29.16 28.62
C ALA A 682 16.28 30.66 28.61
N GLY A 683 15.46 31.07 27.64
CA GLY A 683 15.00 32.45 27.42
C GLY A 683 13.47 32.58 27.46
N GLY A 684 12.91 33.49 26.67
CA GLY A 684 11.47 33.56 26.45
C GLY A 684 11.03 32.56 25.37
N CYS A 685 10.11 31.64 25.66
CA CYS A 685 9.52 30.76 24.66
C CYS A 685 8.06 30.45 24.94
N GLY A 686 7.36 29.98 23.91
CA GLY A 686 5.98 29.53 24.03
C GLY A 686 5.52 28.63 22.91
N GLY A 687 4.30 28.12 23.06
CA GLY A 687 3.65 27.22 22.11
C GLY A 687 4.25 25.82 22.18
N GLY A 688 4.03 25.10 23.27
CA GLY A 688 4.51 23.71 23.41
C GLY A 688 3.99 22.83 22.28
N GLY A 689 2.74 23.05 21.85
CA GLY A 689 2.20 22.55 20.59
C GLY A 689 2.47 23.51 19.44
N ILE A 690 1.69 24.60 19.39
CA ILE A 690 1.65 25.53 18.25
C ILE A 690 2.07 26.94 18.68
N PHE A 691 2.92 27.58 17.89
CA PHE A 691 3.19 29.00 17.96
C PHE A 691 2.71 29.69 16.67
N ILE A 692 1.90 30.75 16.83
CA ILE A 692 1.42 31.60 15.74
C ILE A 692 2.00 33.01 15.90
N GLY A 693 2.78 33.43 14.90
CA GLY A 693 3.31 34.78 14.69
C GLY A 693 2.50 35.58 13.67
N GLY A 694 3.09 36.68 13.17
CA GLY A 694 2.55 37.46 12.05
C GLY A 694 1.91 38.81 12.40
N SER A 695 1.90 39.70 11.41
CA SER A 695 1.45 41.09 11.54
C SER A 695 0.10 41.39 10.88
N VAL A 696 -0.31 40.66 9.84
CA VAL A 696 -1.54 40.90 9.07
C VAL A 696 -1.99 39.59 8.44
N GLY A 697 -3.30 39.36 8.31
CA GLY A 697 -3.85 38.16 7.66
C GLY A 697 -4.96 37.50 8.49
N THR A 698 -5.29 36.25 8.16
CA THR A 698 -6.19 35.41 8.96
C THR A 698 -5.57 34.03 9.17
N THR A 699 -5.45 33.62 10.43
CA THR A 699 -5.09 32.26 10.83
C THR A 699 -6.32 31.54 11.38
N THR A 700 -6.73 30.45 10.73
CA THR A 700 -7.85 29.59 11.14
C THR A 700 -7.31 28.26 11.66
N LEU A 701 -7.58 27.97 12.92
CA LEU A 701 -7.32 26.71 13.60
C LEU A 701 -8.66 26.02 13.82
N GLN A 702 -8.94 24.93 13.10
CA GLN A 702 -10.28 24.33 13.08
C GLN A 702 -10.25 22.82 13.31
N ASN A 703 -11.17 22.30 14.13
CA ASN A 703 -11.27 20.86 14.38
C ASN A 703 -9.92 20.24 14.78
N LEU A 704 -9.23 20.89 15.72
CA LEU A 704 -7.92 20.47 16.21
C LEU A 704 -8.03 19.78 17.56
N LEU A 705 -7.20 18.75 17.76
CA LEU A 705 -6.87 18.22 19.08
C LEU A 705 -5.46 18.69 19.47
N ILE A 706 -5.37 19.64 20.40
CA ILE A 706 -4.09 20.14 20.95
C ILE A 706 -3.98 19.62 22.38
N SER A 707 -3.26 18.52 22.59
CA SER A 707 -3.28 17.83 23.90
C SER A 707 -1.93 17.38 24.44
N GLY A 708 -1.74 17.51 25.75
CA GLY A 708 -0.55 16.99 26.43
C GLY A 708 0.76 17.67 26.04
N ASN A 709 0.71 18.91 25.52
CA ASN A 709 1.90 19.65 25.12
C ASN A 709 2.49 20.44 26.30
N LEU A 710 3.80 20.63 26.28
CA LEU A 710 4.57 21.24 27.37
C LEU A 710 5.39 22.43 26.88
N THR A 711 5.28 23.55 27.57
CA THR A 711 6.28 24.63 27.51
C THR A 711 7.04 24.65 28.84
N SER A 712 8.37 24.58 28.79
CA SER A 712 9.24 24.60 29.97
C SER A 712 10.38 25.60 29.79
N SER A 713 10.46 26.60 30.67
CA SER A 713 11.55 27.59 30.65
C SER A 713 12.36 27.60 31.95
N THR A 714 13.64 27.96 31.84
CA THR A 714 14.46 28.37 32.99
C THR A 714 14.79 29.86 32.96
N GLY A 715 14.16 30.60 32.04
CA GLY A 715 14.47 31.98 31.70
C GLY A 715 13.40 32.98 32.13
N VAL A 716 13.31 34.09 31.38
CA VAL A 716 12.52 35.27 31.77
C VAL A 716 11.01 35.04 31.65
N ARG A 717 10.53 34.20 30.73
CA ARG A 717 9.09 33.95 30.51
C ARG A 717 8.82 32.64 29.78
N ALA A 718 7.78 31.92 30.18
CA ALA A 718 7.18 30.81 29.43
C ALA A 718 5.70 31.12 29.17
N PHE A 719 5.16 30.72 28.02
CA PHE A 719 3.74 30.97 27.71
C PHE A 719 3.13 29.94 26.76
N GLY A 720 1.83 29.64 26.91
CA GLY A 720 1.08 28.81 25.96
C GLY A 720 1.59 27.37 25.93
N GLY A 721 1.15 26.52 26.86
CA GLY A 721 1.53 25.10 26.85
C GLY A 721 1.03 24.39 25.60
N GLY A 722 -0.21 24.67 25.16
CA GLY A 722 -0.77 24.16 23.92
C GLY A 722 -0.55 25.11 22.75
N LEU A 723 -1.09 26.33 22.86
CA LEU A 723 -1.09 27.35 21.82
C LEU A 723 -0.54 28.68 22.34
N ALA A 724 0.42 29.26 21.63
CA ALA A 724 0.87 30.63 21.83
C ALA A 724 0.56 31.49 20.59
N VAL A 725 -0.05 32.65 20.82
CA VAL A 725 -0.40 33.62 19.78
C VAL A 725 0.29 34.94 20.09
N GLU A 726 1.26 35.32 19.26
CA GLU A 726 1.88 36.65 19.27
C GLU A 726 1.54 37.35 17.96
N SER A 727 0.60 38.30 18.01
CA SER A 727 0.01 38.87 16.79
C SER A 727 -0.15 40.38 16.88
N TYR A 728 0.12 41.06 15.77
CA TYR A 728 0.18 42.52 15.69
C TYR A 728 -0.76 43.08 14.60
N ASN A 729 -0.86 44.41 14.50
CA ASN A 729 -1.34 45.18 13.33
C ASN A 729 -2.59 44.71 12.59
N GLY A 730 -3.57 44.12 13.28
CA GLY A 730 -4.86 43.71 12.69
C GLY A 730 -4.94 42.23 12.28
N HIS A 731 -3.93 41.41 12.59
CA HIS A 731 -4.00 39.96 12.40
C HIS A 731 -5.20 39.36 13.15
N VAL A 732 -5.93 38.46 12.49
CA VAL A 732 -7.07 37.73 13.06
C VAL A 732 -6.70 36.27 13.23
N VAL A 733 -6.77 35.76 14.47
CA VAL A 733 -6.54 34.35 14.79
C VAL A 733 -7.82 33.74 15.34
N GLN A 734 -8.26 32.62 14.78
CA GLN A 734 -9.51 31.94 15.12
C GLN A 734 -9.25 30.49 15.52
N LEU A 735 -9.75 30.08 16.68
CA LEU A 735 -9.81 28.70 17.14
C LEU A 735 -11.26 28.24 17.15
N LEU A 736 -11.60 27.31 16.25
CA LEU A 736 -12.97 26.92 15.94
C LEU A 736 -13.13 25.41 16.15
N ASP A 737 -14.22 25.00 16.78
CA ASP A 737 -14.62 23.58 16.83
C ASP A 737 -13.49 22.66 17.36
N SER A 738 -12.66 23.15 18.29
CA SER A 738 -11.38 22.50 18.66
C SER A 738 -11.31 22.16 20.15
N THR A 739 -10.41 21.24 20.51
CA THR A 739 -10.12 20.84 21.89
C THR A 739 -8.66 21.15 22.25
N VAL A 740 -8.46 21.98 23.28
CA VAL A 740 -7.16 22.28 23.88
C VAL A 740 -7.14 21.69 25.29
N SER A 741 -6.44 20.57 25.49
CA SER A 741 -6.52 19.81 26.74
C SER A 741 -5.20 19.36 27.34
N GLU A 742 -5.11 19.27 28.66
CA GLU A 742 -3.96 18.67 29.35
C GLU A 742 -2.60 19.28 28.98
N ASN A 743 -2.59 20.55 28.53
CA ASN A 743 -1.34 21.25 28.21
C ASN A 743 -0.80 21.98 29.43
N THR A 744 0.52 22.06 29.53
CA THR A 744 1.19 22.59 30.71
C THR A 744 2.24 23.63 30.34
N VAL A 745 2.35 24.69 31.15
CA VAL A 745 3.46 25.65 31.11
C VAL A 745 4.13 25.75 32.47
N THR A 746 5.46 25.64 32.49
CA THR A 746 6.29 25.72 33.71
C THR A 746 7.46 26.66 33.51
N ASN A 747 7.88 27.37 34.56
CA ASN A 747 9.07 28.20 34.55
C ASN A 747 9.72 28.29 35.94
N THR A 748 10.96 27.82 36.03
CA THR A 748 11.71 27.77 37.30
C THR A 748 12.28 29.11 37.77
N SER A 749 12.38 30.12 36.89
CA SER A 749 13.09 31.39 37.17
C SER A 749 12.27 32.65 36.89
N GLY A 750 11.02 32.52 36.45
CA GLY A 750 10.20 33.64 36.02
C GLY A 750 8.77 33.23 35.68
N PRO A 751 7.98 34.12 35.07
CA PRO A 751 6.59 33.87 34.75
C PRO A 751 6.31 32.70 33.81
N ALA A 752 5.20 32.01 34.08
CA ALA A 752 4.61 30.95 33.24
C ALA A 752 3.10 31.23 33.04
N PHE A 753 2.70 31.56 31.82
CA PHE A 753 1.35 32.03 31.50
C PHE A 753 0.59 31.14 30.51
N GLY A 754 -0.72 30.93 30.70
CA GLY A 754 -1.56 30.30 29.68
C GLY A 754 -1.25 28.83 29.51
N GLY A 755 -1.69 27.98 30.45
CA GLY A 755 -1.43 26.54 30.41
C GLY A 755 -1.93 25.90 29.12
N GLY A 756 -3.16 26.23 28.72
CA GLY A 756 -3.71 25.88 27.41
C GLY A 756 -3.27 26.86 26.34
N ILE A 757 -3.71 28.11 26.48
CA ILE A 757 -3.55 29.16 25.47
C ILE A 757 -2.95 30.41 26.09
N ALA A 758 -1.95 31.00 25.44
CA ALA A 758 -1.48 32.35 25.76
C ALA A 758 -1.61 33.26 24.54
N VAL A 759 -2.22 34.43 24.74
CA VAL A 759 -2.46 35.42 23.70
C VAL A 759 -1.80 36.73 24.10
N ASN A 760 -0.92 37.23 23.24
CA ASN A 760 -0.34 38.55 23.33
C ASN A 760 -0.66 39.33 22.04
N GLY A 761 -1.80 40.02 22.08
CA GLY A 761 -2.35 40.72 20.93
C GLY A 761 -2.21 42.24 21.04
N ASN A 762 -1.43 42.83 20.14
CA ASN A 762 -1.34 44.29 19.98
C ASN A 762 -2.10 44.72 18.73
N ALA A 763 -3.25 45.40 18.90
CA ALA A 763 -4.13 45.77 17.79
C ALA A 763 -4.58 44.59 16.90
N SER A 764 -4.64 43.36 17.45
CA SER A 764 -5.05 42.12 16.77
C SER A 764 -6.32 41.52 17.38
N SER A 765 -6.93 40.54 16.69
CA SER A 765 -8.16 39.88 17.13
C SER A 765 -7.95 38.39 17.36
N PHE A 766 -8.32 37.88 18.54
CA PHE A 766 -8.36 36.44 18.84
C PHE A 766 -9.78 35.98 19.11
N ILE A 767 -10.22 34.91 18.44
CA ILE A 767 -11.57 34.36 18.54
C ILE A 767 -11.48 32.89 18.91
N VAL A 768 -12.18 32.49 19.97
CA VAL A 768 -12.45 31.09 20.31
C VAL A 768 -13.95 30.86 20.14
N ASP A 769 -14.34 29.89 19.32
CA ASP A 769 -15.75 29.57 19.08
C ASP A 769 -15.97 28.05 19.06
N ARG A 770 -17.07 27.60 19.66
CA ARG A 770 -17.46 26.18 19.74
C ARG A 770 -16.34 25.22 20.20
N SER A 771 -15.50 25.66 21.11
CA SER A 771 -14.27 24.93 21.49
C SER A 771 -14.22 24.59 22.98
N THR A 772 -13.47 23.54 23.32
CA THR A 772 -13.22 23.10 24.70
C THR A 772 -11.78 23.40 25.10
N ILE A 773 -11.58 24.04 26.24
CA ILE A 773 -10.27 24.32 26.84
C ILE A 773 -10.29 23.72 28.24
N SER A 774 -9.61 22.58 28.43
CA SER A 774 -9.78 21.81 29.67
C SER A 774 -8.53 21.13 30.23
N GLY A 775 -8.47 20.96 31.55
CA GLY A 775 -7.38 20.23 32.19
C GLY A 775 -5.99 20.85 32.02
N ASN A 776 -5.89 22.10 31.56
CA ASN A 776 -4.59 22.74 31.33
C ASN A 776 -4.03 23.34 32.63
N ALA A 777 -2.70 23.47 32.71
CA ALA A 777 -2.00 23.90 33.92
C ALA A 777 -0.94 24.99 33.66
N ALA A 778 -0.85 25.98 34.56
CA ALA A 778 0.18 27.02 34.56
C ALA A 778 0.66 27.34 35.98
N GLU A 779 1.87 27.86 36.15
CA GLU A 779 2.37 28.27 37.47
C GLU A 779 1.94 29.71 37.82
N GLU A 780 2.03 30.71 36.93
CA GLU A 780 1.78 32.11 37.32
C GLU A 780 0.37 32.62 37.02
N SER A 781 -0.15 32.40 35.80
CA SER A 781 -1.47 32.93 35.45
C SER A 781 -2.13 32.22 34.28
N GLY A 782 -3.46 32.17 34.28
CA GLY A 782 -4.24 31.68 33.15
C GLY A 782 -4.08 30.17 32.96
N GLY A 783 -4.66 29.35 33.84
CA GLY A 783 -4.55 27.89 33.74
C GLY A 783 -5.07 27.39 32.39
N GLY A 784 -6.27 27.83 32.01
CA GLY A 784 -6.82 27.61 30.68
C GLY A 784 -6.28 28.60 29.66
N LEU A 785 -6.55 29.90 29.89
CA LEU A 785 -6.18 30.98 28.98
C LEU A 785 -5.50 32.14 29.71
N ASP A 786 -4.44 32.68 29.11
CA ASP A 786 -3.90 33.98 29.46
C ASP A 786 -4.04 34.96 28.29
N VAL A 787 -4.74 36.07 28.52
CA VAL A 787 -5.14 37.01 27.46
C VAL A 787 -4.62 38.40 27.76
N THR A 788 -3.61 38.83 27.02
CA THR A 788 -3.10 40.20 27.03
C THR A 788 -3.49 40.90 25.74
N VAL A 789 -4.29 41.97 25.84
CA VAL A 789 -4.80 42.71 24.68
C VAL A 789 -4.58 44.19 24.87
N LEU A 790 -3.85 44.81 23.95
CA LEU A 790 -3.46 46.23 24.01
C LEU A 790 -3.79 46.94 22.69
N TYR A 791 -3.81 48.27 22.76
CA TYR A 791 -3.86 49.20 21.61
C TYR A 791 -5.04 48.98 20.64
N GLY A 792 -6.23 48.65 21.14
CA GLY A 792 -7.41 48.47 20.31
C GLY A 792 -7.64 47.05 19.79
N GLY A 793 -6.87 46.07 20.27
CA GLY A 793 -7.13 44.66 19.99
C GLY A 793 -8.41 44.13 20.65
N SER A 794 -8.82 42.92 20.26
CA SER A 794 -9.97 42.25 20.86
C SER A 794 -9.80 40.75 21.06
N THR A 795 -10.36 40.23 22.15
CA THR A 795 -10.52 38.78 22.34
C THR A 795 -11.98 38.43 22.56
N SER A 796 -12.46 37.36 21.91
CA SER A 796 -13.82 36.87 22.08
C SER A 796 -13.83 35.36 22.27
N ILE A 797 -14.50 34.93 23.34
CA ILE A 797 -14.76 33.52 23.63
C ILE A 797 -16.27 33.32 23.49
N ARG A 798 -16.68 32.50 22.54
CA ARG A 798 -18.08 32.29 22.20
C ARG A 798 -18.44 30.82 22.22
N ASN A 799 -19.62 30.48 22.73
CA ASN A 799 -20.16 29.11 22.65
C ASN A 799 -19.16 28.04 23.08
N SER A 800 -18.32 28.33 24.06
CA SER A 800 -17.14 27.53 24.38
C SER A 800 -17.14 27.10 25.85
N THR A 801 -16.41 26.03 26.14
CA THR A 801 -16.29 25.47 27.50
C THR A 801 -14.85 25.60 27.98
N VAL A 802 -14.65 26.26 29.12
CA VAL A 802 -13.36 26.36 29.81
C VAL A 802 -13.49 25.65 31.16
N SER A 803 -12.91 24.44 31.28
CA SER A 803 -13.22 23.57 32.41
C SER A 803 -12.03 22.83 33.02
N GLY A 804 -11.98 22.76 34.35
CA GLY A 804 -10.99 21.91 35.03
C GLY A 804 -9.54 22.36 34.87
N ASN A 805 -9.30 23.60 34.46
CA ASN A 805 -7.95 24.16 34.33
C ASN A 805 -7.43 24.64 35.69
N ARG A 806 -6.11 24.62 35.88
CA ARG A 806 -5.47 24.90 37.17
C ARG A 806 -4.33 25.90 37.02
N VAL A 807 -4.17 26.76 38.01
CA VAL A 807 -3.04 27.69 38.09
C VAL A 807 -2.59 27.90 39.53
N ASP A 808 -1.27 28.00 39.76
CA ASP A 808 -0.76 28.30 41.10
C ASP A 808 -0.93 29.80 41.45
N GLY A 809 -1.00 30.71 40.47
CA GLY A 809 -1.37 32.11 40.66
C GLY A 809 -2.85 32.43 40.38
N SER A 810 -3.12 33.40 39.49
CA SER A 810 -4.48 33.93 39.24
C SER A 810 -5.10 33.49 37.90
N GLY A 811 -6.43 33.38 37.86
CA GLY A 811 -7.18 33.09 36.63
C GLY A 811 -7.12 31.60 36.25
N GLY A 812 -7.68 30.71 37.07
CA GLY A 812 -7.67 29.27 36.79
C GLY A 812 -8.26 28.94 35.42
N GLY A 813 -9.44 29.50 35.11
CA GLY A 813 -10.03 29.43 33.78
C GLY A 813 -9.37 30.40 32.81
N MET A 814 -9.43 31.70 33.12
CA MET A 814 -8.84 32.75 32.30
C MET A 814 -8.32 33.94 33.12
N ARG A 815 -7.12 34.42 32.79
CA ARG A 815 -6.64 35.76 33.20
C ARG A 815 -6.71 36.72 32.01
N THR A 816 -7.11 37.96 32.27
CA THR A 816 -7.07 39.04 31.27
C THR A 816 -6.28 40.25 31.75
N MET A 817 -5.47 40.83 30.86
CA MET A 817 -4.84 42.14 30.99
C MET A 817 -5.27 43.02 29.80
N VAL A 818 -6.07 44.05 30.08
CA VAL A 818 -6.72 44.87 29.03
C VAL A 818 -6.23 46.32 29.05
N GLY A 819 -5.46 46.68 28.02
CA GLY A 819 -4.92 48.02 27.80
C GLY A 819 -5.81 48.92 26.95
N ASN A 820 -5.40 50.18 26.79
CA ASN A 820 -6.20 51.28 26.19
C ASN A 820 -6.94 50.90 24.87
N LEU A 821 -8.24 51.21 24.81
CA LEU A 821 -9.17 50.98 23.70
C LEU A 821 -9.44 49.49 23.36
N SER A 822 -9.02 48.55 24.19
CA SER A 822 -9.12 47.10 23.91
C SER A 822 -10.36 46.47 24.56
N ARG A 823 -10.78 45.30 24.07
CA ARG A 823 -12.01 44.62 24.52
C ARG A 823 -11.83 43.12 24.71
N VAL A 824 -12.42 42.58 25.76
CA VAL A 824 -12.56 41.12 25.95
C VAL A 824 -14.04 40.80 26.15
N SER A 825 -14.53 39.78 25.46
CA SER A 825 -15.92 39.32 25.54
C SER A 825 -15.99 37.81 25.77
N VAL A 826 -16.90 37.40 26.65
CA VAL A 826 -17.29 36.00 26.82
C VAL A 826 -18.79 35.93 26.60
N GLU A 827 -19.21 35.15 25.61
CA GLU A 827 -20.58 35.08 25.13
C GLU A 827 -21.04 33.62 25.05
N GLY A 828 -22.21 33.31 25.60
CA GLY A 828 -22.80 31.98 25.48
C GLY A 828 -21.86 30.87 25.92
N SER A 829 -21.00 31.07 26.93
CA SER A 829 -19.89 30.15 27.25
C SER A 829 -19.96 29.68 28.70
N THR A 830 -19.32 28.54 29.00
CA THR A 830 -19.30 27.94 30.33
C THR A 830 -17.88 27.86 30.86
N ILE A 831 -17.61 28.54 31.98
CA ILE A 831 -16.33 28.56 32.69
C ILE A 831 -16.54 27.97 34.08
N THR A 832 -16.10 26.73 34.29
CA THR A 832 -16.45 25.97 35.51
C THR A 832 -15.35 25.02 35.98
N GLY A 833 -15.34 24.69 37.28
CA GLY A 833 -14.41 23.70 37.83
C GLY A 833 -12.93 24.08 37.74
N ASN A 834 -12.61 25.35 37.45
CA ASN A 834 -11.23 25.81 37.35
C ASN A 834 -10.69 26.23 38.72
N ILE A 835 -9.38 26.13 38.92
CA ILE A 835 -8.71 26.31 40.21
C ILE A 835 -7.60 27.37 40.10
N ALA A 836 -7.61 28.36 41.00
CA ALA A 836 -6.52 29.31 41.26
C ALA A 836 -5.92 29.09 42.66
N ASP A 837 -4.72 29.62 42.91
CA ASP A 837 -3.93 29.38 44.15
C ASP A 837 -3.73 27.88 44.41
N ASN A 838 -3.46 27.10 43.34
CA ASN A 838 -3.36 25.64 43.43
C ASN A 838 -2.18 25.16 44.30
N ASP A 839 -1.15 25.98 44.49
CA ASP A 839 -0.03 25.70 45.41
C ASP A 839 -0.33 26.12 46.87
N THR A 840 -1.46 26.78 47.11
CA THR A 840 -1.97 27.20 48.42
C THR A 840 -1.02 28.13 49.19
N ASN A 841 -0.23 28.93 48.49
CA ASN A 841 0.71 29.86 49.10
C ASN A 841 0.01 31.15 49.63
N GLY A 842 -1.29 31.32 49.30
CA GLY A 842 -2.12 32.45 49.72
C GLY A 842 -2.03 33.67 48.80
N SER A 843 -1.48 33.50 47.60
CA SER A 843 -1.36 34.51 46.56
C SER A 843 -1.96 33.98 45.25
N GLY A 844 -2.82 34.78 44.63
CA GLY A 844 -3.63 34.33 43.50
C GLY A 844 -5.10 34.54 43.81
N GLY A 845 -5.90 34.62 42.74
CA GLY A 845 -7.33 34.84 42.82
C GLY A 845 -8.03 34.64 41.48
N GLY A 846 -9.35 34.55 41.50
CA GLY A 846 -10.16 34.38 40.29
C GLY A 846 -10.04 32.97 39.72
N GLY A 847 -10.53 31.97 40.45
CA GLY A 847 -10.55 30.58 39.99
C GLY A 847 -11.15 30.43 38.59
N GLY A 848 -12.28 31.09 38.33
CA GLY A 848 -12.86 31.23 37.00
C GLY A 848 -12.12 32.29 36.17
N LEU A 849 -12.31 33.56 36.54
CA LEU A 849 -11.78 34.72 35.83
C LEU A 849 -10.96 35.63 36.77
N SER A 850 -9.78 36.05 36.32
CA SER A 850 -9.02 37.15 36.93
C SER A 850 -8.93 38.33 35.97
N LEU A 851 -9.60 39.43 36.31
CA LEU A 851 -9.79 40.59 35.44
C LEU A 851 -8.94 41.80 35.89
N ASN A 852 -7.85 42.05 35.17
CA ASN A 852 -7.06 43.27 35.32
C ASN A 852 -7.41 44.29 34.22
N ILE A 853 -8.17 45.33 34.59
CA ILE A 853 -8.81 46.27 33.66
C ILE A 853 -8.45 47.73 34.02
N ASP A 854 -7.82 48.45 33.08
CA ASP A 854 -7.60 49.89 33.19
C ASP A 854 -8.92 50.70 33.01
N SER A 855 -9.00 51.90 33.59
CA SER A 855 -10.25 52.68 33.78
C SER A 855 -11.03 53.09 32.51
N ALA A 856 -10.52 52.83 31.31
CA ALA A 856 -11.15 53.19 30.03
C ALA A 856 -11.67 51.98 29.21
N ASN A 857 -11.46 50.74 29.67
CA ASN A 857 -11.73 49.52 28.89
C ASN A 857 -12.92 48.73 29.44
N THR A 858 -13.49 47.84 28.63
CA THR A 858 -14.66 47.03 28.98
C THR A 858 -14.39 45.54 28.77
N VAL A 859 -14.65 44.74 29.80
CA VAL A 859 -14.88 43.31 29.68
C VAL A 859 -16.39 43.07 29.68
N SER A 860 -16.91 42.26 28.76
CA SER A 860 -18.33 41.91 28.69
C SER A 860 -18.58 40.43 28.87
N LEU A 861 -19.52 40.09 29.74
CA LEU A 861 -20.02 38.74 29.94
C LEU A 861 -21.50 38.73 29.54
N GLN A 862 -21.86 37.87 28.59
CA GLN A 862 -23.22 37.76 28.09
C GLN A 862 -23.63 36.30 27.96
N GLY A 863 -24.80 35.92 28.46
CA GLY A 863 -25.31 34.57 28.25
C GLY A 863 -24.38 33.47 28.80
N SER A 864 -23.52 33.76 29.78
CA SER A 864 -22.41 32.90 30.15
C SER A 864 -22.46 32.43 31.62
N VAL A 865 -21.86 31.28 31.89
CA VAL A 865 -21.75 30.67 33.21
C VAL A 865 -20.33 30.80 33.72
N ILE A 866 -20.17 31.41 34.90
CA ILE A 866 -18.92 31.45 35.65
C ILE A 866 -19.25 30.98 37.07
N ALA A 867 -19.12 29.67 37.30
CA ALA A 867 -19.58 29.05 38.54
C ALA A 867 -18.83 27.75 38.84
N ALA A 868 -18.87 27.33 40.11
CA ALA A 868 -18.18 26.14 40.63
C ALA A 868 -16.66 26.15 40.38
N ASN A 869 -16.07 27.34 40.24
CA ASN A 869 -14.63 27.51 40.24
C ASN A 869 -14.12 27.67 41.68
N GLN A 870 -12.82 27.53 41.87
CA GLN A 870 -12.19 27.56 43.20
C GLN A 870 -11.00 28.49 43.21
N ASP A 871 -10.93 29.29 44.26
CA ASP A 871 -9.74 29.99 44.68
C ASP A 871 -9.40 29.44 46.07
N LEU A 872 -8.26 28.77 46.19
CA LEU A 872 -7.85 28.11 47.43
C LEU A 872 -7.24 29.08 48.46
N ASN A 873 -7.27 30.38 48.19
CA ASN A 873 -6.84 31.45 49.09
C ASN A 873 -7.83 31.68 50.26
N ALA A 874 -7.33 32.23 51.37
CA ALA A 874 -8.12 32.67 52.52
C ALA A 874 -9.06 33.87 52.22
N ALA A 875 -8.76 34.69 51.22
CA ALA A 875 -9.61 35.79 50.74
C ALA A 875 -10.29 35.44 49.40
N ALA A 876 -10.79 34.19 49.29
CA ALA A 876 -11.22 33.54 48.07
C ALA A 876 -12.11 34.42 47.16
N ALA A 877 -11.67 34.55 45.90
CA ALA A 877 -12.44 35.03 44.76
C ALA A 877 -12.63 33.86 43.77
N PRO A 878 -13.49 32.88 44.09
CA PRO A 878 -13.56 31.62 43.35
C PRO A 878 -13.97 31.80 41.89
N ASP A 879 -14.99 32.62 41.60
CA ASP A 879 -15.50 32.78 40.23
C ASP A 879 -14.89 33.98 39.50
N ILE A 880 -14.90 35.18 40.11
CA ILE A 880 -14.35 36.39 39.48
C ILE A 880 -13.55 37.22 40.47
N GLU A 881 -12.27 37.44 40.18
CA GLU A 881 -11.44 38.48 40.78
C GLU A 881 -11.35 39.70 39.85
N ARG A 882 -11.40 40.92 40.40
CA ARG A 882 -11.28 42.14 39.58
C ARG A 882 -10.72 43.35 40.34
N ASN A 883 -9.76 44.06 39.72
CA ASN A 883 -9.08 45.23 40.29
C ASN A 883 -9.59 46.62 39.79
N GLY A 884 -10.73 46.66 39.07
CA GLY A 884 -11.31 47.88 38.45
C GLY A 884 -12.80 47.74 38.09
N ARG A 885 -13.53 48.84 37.81
CA ARG A 885 -15.02 48.86 37.91
C ARG A 885 -15.85 48.49 36.66
N SER A 886 -15.29 48.47 35.44
CA SER A 886 -16.11 48.34 34.21
C SER A 886 -16.21 46.90 33.68
N LEU A 887 -17.11 46.11 34.29
CA LEU A 887 -17.59 44.82 33.78
C LEU A 887 -19.03 45.01 33.33
N THR A 888 -19.32 44.74 32.07
CA THR A 888 -20.69 44.69 31.56
C THR A 888 -21.18 43.25 31.68
N LEU A 889 -22.28 43.05 32.39
CA LEU A 889 -22.85 41.73 32.68
C LEU A 889 -24.32 41.72 32.25
N ALA A 890 -24.70 40.73 31.45
CA ALA A 890 -26.09 40.53 31.04
C ALA A 890 -26.39 39.04 30.84
N ASN A 891 -27.61 38.62 31.19
CA ASN A 891 -28.12 37.26 30.95
C ASN A 891 -27.18 36.15 31.43
N SER A 892 -26.41 36.37 32.51
CA SER A 892 -25.30 35.48 32.90
C SER A 892 -25.46 34.95 34.32
N LEU A 893 -24.86 33.79 34.59
CA LEU A 893 -24.82 33.18 35.93
C LEU A 893 -23.41 33.30 36.52
N ILE A 894 -23.31 33.96 37.68
CA ILE A 894 -22.14 34.00 38.56
C ILE A 894 -22.47 33.21 39.81
N GLY A 895 -21.74 32.12 40.06
CA GLY A 895 -22.02 31.20 41.17
C GLY A 895 -21.82 31.86 42.54
N ASP A 896 -20.67 32.50 42.73
CA ASP A 896 -20.27 33.21 43.94
C ASP A 896 -19.67 34.58 43.60
N ASN A 897 -20.28 35.64 44.14
CA ASN A 897 -19.83 37.01 43.94
C ASN A 897 -18.63 37.43 44.82
N ALA A 898 -18.12 36.57 45.70
CA ALA A 898 -16.96 36.87 46.53
C ALA A 898 -15.78 37.38 45.66
N GLY A 899 -15.15 38.49 46.08
CA GLY A 899 -14.05 39.13 45.36
C GLY A 899 -14.41 39.92 44.09
N SER A 900 -15.60 39.73 43.51
CA SER A 900 -15.98 40.32 42.22
C SER A 900 -16.43 41.79 42.29
N GLY A 901 -16.93 42.22 43.46
CA GLY A 901 -17.59 43.51 43.65
C GLY A 901 -18.96 43.64 42.98
N LEU A 902 -19.57 42.52 42.56
CA LEU A 902 -20.94 42.46 42.05
C LEU A 902 -21.95 42.33 43.20
N ASN A 903 -23.13 42.93 43.03
CA ASN A 903 -24.23 42.77 43.98
C ASN A 903 -24.95 41.45 43.71
N GLU A 904 -25.37 40.76 44.77
CA GLU A 904 -26.20 39.56 44.64
C GLU A 904 -27.53 39.88 43.92
N ALA A 905 -28.04 38.91 43.17
CA ALA A 905 -29.37 39.01 42.58
C ALA A 905 -30.45 38.85 43.67
N PRO A 906 -31.67 39.37 43.46
CA PRO A 906 -32.76 39.16 44.41
C PRO A 906 -33.02 37.66 44.65
N ILE A 907 -33.28 37.26 45.89
CA ILE A 907 -33.49 35.85 46.24
C ILE A 907 -34.63 35.24 45.39
N GLY A 908 -34.29 34.23 44.58
CA GLY A 908 -35.23 33.49 43.74
C GLY A 908 -35.62 34.16 42.43
N SER A 909 -34.94 35.24 42.00
CA SER A 909 -35.19 35.89 40.70
C SER A 909 -33.94 36.62 40.18
N PRO A 910 -33.77 36.79 38.85
CA PRO A 910 -32.61 37.49 38.32
C PRO A 910 -32.65 39.02 38.58
N ASP A 911 -31.51 39.69 38.40
CA ASP A 911 -31.40 41.14 38.47
C ASP A 911 -32.01 41.85 37.23
N LEU A 912 -31.89 43.19 37.16
CA LEU A 912 -32.41 43.98 36.02
C LEU A 912 -31.70 43.70 34.68
N GLY A 913 -30.52 43.09 34.72
CA GLY A 913 -29.79 42.63 33.54
C GLY A 913 -30.03 41.15 33.24
N PHE A 914 -31.03 40.52 33.86
CA PHE A 914 -31.32 39.09 33.80
C PHE A 914 -30.14 38.22 34.26
N ASN A 915 -29.36 38.69 35.23
CA ASN A 915 -28.25 37.94 35.78
C ASN A 915 -28.65 37.18 37.05
N LEU A 916 -28.11 35.98 37.20
CA LEU A 916 -28.13 35.21 38.44
C LEU A 916 -26.78 35.36 39.13
N ILE A 917 -26.76 35.99 40.30
CA ILE A 917 -25.51 36.28 41.03
C ILE A 917 -25.68 35.77 42.46
N GLY A 918 -24.99 34.68 42.79
CA GLY A 918 -25.00 34.08 44.13
C GLY A 918 -24.08 34.80 45.11
N SER A 919 -24.36 34.64 46.39
CA SER A 919 -23.51 35.17 47.47
C SER A 919 -23.66 34.37 48.75
N ALA A 920 -22.55 34.17 49.45
CA ALA A 920 -22.55 33.60 50.80
C ALA A 920 -23.30 34.48 51.84
N ALA A 921 -23.53 35.76 51.55
CA ALA A 921 -24.10 36.73 52.49
C ALA A 921 -25.63 36.86 52.47
N GLY A 922 -26.33 36.54 51.36
CA GLY A 922 -27.75 36.88 51.20
C GLY A 922 -28.57 35.99 50.24
N GLY A 923 -28.23 34.70 50.14
CA GLY A 923 -29.04 33.72 49.40
C GLY A 923 -28.37 32.36 49.22
N GLY A 924 -27.05 32.30 49.42
CA GLY A 924 -26.21 31.13 49.14
C GLY A 924 -25.50 31.28 47.79
N VAL A 925 -24.41 30.52 47.63
CA VAL A 925 -23.76 30.30 46.33
C VAL A 925 -24.74 29.55 45.43
N ILE A 926 -24.79 29.92 44.14
CA ILE A 926 -25.67 29.26 43.16
C ILE A 926 -24.90 28.11 42.50
N ASP A 927 -25.45 26.90 42.62
CA ASP A 927 -24.98 25.74 41.85
C ASP A 927 -25.63 25.75 40.45
N PRO A 928 -24.83 25.76 39.37
CA PRO A 928 -25.38 25.73 38.01
C PRO A 928 -25.95 24.35 37.63
N LEU A 929 -25.79 23.31 38.46
CA LEU A 929 -26.27 21.94 38.23
C LEU A 929 -25.80 21.37 36.88
N LEU A 930 -24.52 21.53 36.60
CA LEU A 930 -23.86 21.01 35.42
C LEU A 930 -23.46 19.54 35.58
N GLY A 931 -23.69 18.72 34.56
CA GLY A 931 -23.14 17.36 34.46
C GLY A 931 -21.62 17.35 34.24
N PRO A 932 -20.97 16.17 34.18
CA PRO A 932 -19.54 16.07 33.89
C PRO A 932 -19.19 16.59 32.49
N LEU A 933 -17.92 16.95 32.28
CA LEU A 933 -17.40 17.26 30.95
C LEU A 933 -17.41 15.97 30.13
N ALA A 934 -18.20 15.93 29.06
CA ALA A 934 -18.39 14.74 28.25
C ALA A 934 -18.70 15.10 26.79
N ASP A 935 -18.66 14.09 25.93
CA ASP A 935 -19.26 14.17 24.59
C ASP A 935 -20.79 14.18 24.72
N ASN A 936 -21.39 15.37 24.56
CA ASN A 936 -22.84 15.54 24.56
C ASN A 936 -23.37 15.89 23.15
N GLY A 937 -22.66 15.41 22.11
CA GLY A 937 -22.87 15.77 20.71
C GLY A 937 -22.18 17.09 20.35
N GLY A 938 -21.81 17.26 19.08
CA GLY A 938 -21.02 18.41 18.60
C GLY A 938 -19.58 18.06 18.26
N ALA A 939 -18.75 19.07 17.96
CA ALA A 939 -17.34 18.87 17.59
C ALA A 939 -16.38 18.79 18.80
N SER A 940 -16.84 19.16 20.00
CA SER A 940 -16.01 19.29 21.20
C SER A 940 -16.83 18.98 22.48
N PHE A 941 -16.16 18.76 23.61
CA PHE A 941 -16.81 18.32 24.86
C PHE A 941 -17.46 19.47 25.63
N THR A 942 -18.61 19.20 26.23
CA THR A 942 -19.42 20.21 26.94
C THR A 942 -19.87 19.73 28.32
N HIS A 943 -20.39 20.65 29.13
CA HIS A 943 -21.14 20.34 30.35
C HIS A 943 -22.64 20.51 30.06
N LEU A 944 -23.41 19.42 30.10
CA LEU A 944 -24.85 19.46 29.92
C LEU A 944 -25.53 19.91 31.23
N PRO A 945 -26.37 20.96 31.22
CA PRO A 945 -27.20 21.30 32.39
C PRO A 945 -28.18 20.17 32.72
N ALA A 946 -28.42 19.92 34.01
CA ALA A 946 -29.49 19.02 34.45
C ALA A 946 -30.87 19.67 34.25
N ASP A 947 -31.94 18.89 34.16
CA ASP A 947 -33.33 19.35 33.88
C ASP A 947 -33.88 20.38 34.90
N THR A 948 -33.25 20.51 36.06
CA THR A 948 -33.63 21.47 37.12
C THR A 948 -32.64 22.62 37.24
N SER A 949 -31.72 22.74 36.29
CA SER A 949 -30.68 23.75 36.29
C SER A 949 -31.28 25.14 36.21
N PRO A 950 -30.76 26.11 36.99
CA PRO A 950 -31.17 27.52 36.87
C PRO A 950 -30.71 28.17 35.54
N LEU A 951 -29.98 27.44 34.69
CA LEU A 951 -29.49 27.90 33.40
C LEU A 951 -30.53 27.82 32.29
N ILE A 952 -31.54 26.96 32.45
CA ILE A 952 -32.49 26.62 31.38
C ILE A 952 -33.53 27.74 31.21
N ASP A 953 -33.84 28.07 29.95
CA ASP A 953 -34.91 29.00 29.53
C ASP A 953 -34.87 30.36 30.26
N HIS A 954 -33.66 30.94 30.38
CA HIS A 954 -33.45 32.07 31.28
C HIS A 954 -33.72 33.44 30.64
N PHE A 955 -33.59 33.60 29.33
CA PHE A 955 -33.78 34.91 28.68
C PHE A 955 -34.24 34.87 27.21
N PHE A 956 -35.00 35.90 26.81
CA PHE A 956 -35.83 35.92 25.61
C PHE A 956 -35.12 36.24 24.26
N VAL A 957 -33.84 36.63 24.24
CA VAL A 957 -33.16 37.06 23.00
C VAL A 957 -31.78 36.42 22.87
N CYS A 958 -31.70 35.42 22.01
CA CYS A 958 -30.45 34.87 21.50
C CYS A 958 -30.56 34.58 20.00
N SER A 959 -29.43 34.57 19.31
CA SER A 959 -29.35 34.12 17.91
C SER A 959 -28.06 33.35 17.72
N GLY A 960 -28.00 32.53 16.66
CA GLY A 960 -26.87 31.64 16.41
C GLY A 960 -27.06 30.26 17.04
N SER A 961 -25.94 29.56 17.24
CA SER A 961 -25.90 28.18 17.74
C SER A 961 -25.10 28.07 19.03
N ASP A 962 -25.38 27.04 19.82
CA ASP A 962 -24.58 26.61 20.96
C ASP A 962 -23.24 25.95 20.51
N GLN A 963 -22.44 25.46 21.47
CA GLN A 963 -21.15 24.80 21.20
C GLN A 963 -21.25 23.63 20.23
N ARG A 964 -22.38 22.95 20.23
CA ARG A 964 -22.62 21.71 19.49
C ARG A 964 -23.14 22.00 18.09
N GLY A 965 -23.29 23.27 17.73
CA GLY A 965 -23.90 23.72 16.49
C GLY A 965 -25.43 23.67 16.52
N ARG A 966 -26.07 23.47 17.68
CA ARG A 966 -27.53 23.47 17.80
C ARG A 966 -28.07 24.90 17.90
N PRO A 967 -29.17 25.26 17.21
CA PRO A 967 -29.74 26.60 17.32
C PRO A 967 -30.13 26.94 18.77
N ARG A 968 -29.88 28.17 19.20
CA ARG A 968 -30.38 28.68 20.49
C ARG A 968 -31.84 29.18 20.37
N GLY A 969 -32.57 29.19 21.49
CA GLY A 969 -33.98 29.59 21.57
C GLY A 969 -34.94 28.45 21.25
N ALA A 970 -34.61 27.22 21.67
CA ALA A 970 -35.38 26.03 21.38
C ALA A 970 -36.06 25.50 22.66
N ASP A 971 -37.38 25.69 22.75
CA ASP A 971 -38.24 25.35 23.89
C ASP A 971 -37.90 23.98 24.55
N ALA A 972 -37.35 24.05 25.76
CA ALA A 972 -36.85 22.90 26.52
C ALA A 972 -37.84 22.40 27.60
N ASP A 973 -38.87 23.17 27.98
CA ASP A 973 -39.80 22.82 29.05
C ASP A 973 -41.28 22.72 28.62
N GLY A 974 -41.58 23.06 27.36
CA GLY A 974 -42.91 22.99 26.77
C GLY A 974 -43.82 24.17 27.11
N GLU A 975 -43.27 25.24 27.69
CA GLU A 975 -43.98 26.50 27.90
C GLU A 975 -43.99 27.36 26.62
N ALA A 976 -44.91 28.31 26.53
CA ALA A 976 -45.03 29.15 25.33
C ALA A 976 -43.91 30.22 25.28
N GLY A 977 -42.73 29.89 24.76
CA GLY A 977 -41.61 30.83 24.55
C GLY A 977 -40.38 30.14 23.93
N ASN A 978 -39.58 30.91 23.17
CA ASN A 978 -38.27 30.46 22.65
C ASN A 978 -37.17 31.10 23.52
N ASP A 979 -37.21 30.83 24.83
CA ASP A 979 -36.20 31.36 25.75
C ASP A 979 -34.88 30.60 25.58
N CYS A 980 -33.79 31.22 26.02
CA CYS A 980 -32.43 30.77 25.75
C CYS A 980 -31.72 30.34 27.03
N ASP A 981 -30.90 29.31 26.92
CA ASP A 981 -30.10 28.84 28.02
C ASP A 981 -28.85 29.69 28.24
N VAL A 982 -28.45 29.81 29.50
CA VAL A 982 -27.20 30.44 29.90
C VAL A 982 -26.06 29.43 29.80
N GLY A 983 -24.99 29.80 29.08
CA GLY A 983 -23.78 28.99 28.93
C GLY A 983 -23.63 28.38 27.54
N ALA A 984 -22.71 27.42 27.44
CA ALA A 984 -22.23 26.85 26.18
C ALA A 984 -23.21 25.91 25.47
N VAL A 985 -24.30 25.53 26.13
CA VAL A 985 -25.20 24.48 25.70
C VAL A 985 -26.64 24.99 25.77
N GLU A 986 -27.40 24.72 24.72
CA GLU A 986 -28.86 24.87 24.69
C GLU A 986 -29.52 23.51 24.91
N VAL A 987 -30.11 23.28 26.07
CA VAL A 987 -30.94 22.10 26.32
C VAL A 987 -32.15 22.17 25.38
N VAL A 988 -32.48 21.04 24.76
CA VAL A 988 -33.65 20.93 23.89
C VAL A 988 -34.46 19.74 24.37
N ASN A 989 -35.78 19.91 24.54
CA ASN A 989 -36.64 18.79 24.90
C ASN A 989 -36.89 17.94 23.66
N THR A 990 -36.00 16.98 23.41
CA THR A 990 -36.36 15.87 22.54
C THR A 990 -37.01 14.80 23.42
N VAL A 991 -38.14 14.25 22.95
CA VAL A 991 -39.07 13.36 23.68
C VAL A 991 -38.40 12.07 24.25
N PHE A 992 -37.08 11.91 24.13
CA PHE A 992 -36.30 10.82 24.70
C PHE A 992 -34.93 11.32 25.23
N HIS A 993 -34.79 11.38 26.57
CA HIS A 993 -33.52 11.56 27.28
C HIS A 993 -32.66 10.27 27.25
N ASP A 994 -32.01 9.96 26.13
CA ASP A 994 -30.99 8.89 26.12
C ASP A 994 -29.73 9.14 25.27
N GLY A 995 -29.63 10.23 24.52
CA GLY A 995 -28.37 10.64 23.86
C GLY A 995 -28.04 9.95 22.53
N PHE A 996 -29.02 9.39 21.81
CA PHE A 996 -28.75 8.56 20.61
C PHE A 996 -29.32 9.07 19.26
N GLU A 997 -29.62 10.36 19.10
CA GLU A 997 -30.44 10.84 17.95
C GLU A 997 -29.72 11.13 16.62
N ASP A 998 -28.37 11.16 16.54
CA ASP A 998 -27.67 11.57 15.30
C ASP A 998 -27.41 10.43 14.28
N GLY A 999 -28.25 9.38 14.29
CA GLY A 999 -28.09 8.19 13.47
C GLY A 999 -29.24 7.85 12.52
N ILE A 1000 -29.73 8.78 11.68
CA ILE A 1000 -30.81 8.47 10.73
C ILE A 1000 -30.28 7.74 9.49
N ILE A 1001 -30.74 6.50 9.24
CA ILE A 1001 -30.66 5.86 7.92
C ILE A 1001 -31.92 6.24 7.14
N THR A 1002 -31.81 7.19 6.21
CA THR A 1002 -32.88 7.53 5.27
C THR A 1002 -32.84 6.59 4.06
N LYS A 1003 -33.30 5.34 4.22
CA LYS A 1003 -33.64 4.46 3.07
C LYS A 1003 -35.16 4.41 2.88
N ARG A 1004 -35.63 4.59 1.64
CA ARG A 1004 -37.04 4.37 1.28
C ARG A 1004 -37.31 2.86 1.33
N PHE A 1005 -38.41 2.45 1.95
CA PHE A 1005 -38.95 1.09 1.78
C PHE A 1005 -39.36 0.90 0.32
N GLU A 1006 -38.60 0.11 -0.44
CA GLU A 1006 -39.08 -0.40 -1.71
C GLU A 1006 -39.85 -1.71 -1.45
N GLN A 1007 -41.16 -1.71 -1.77
CA GLN A 1007 -41.97 -2.94 -1.83
C GLN A 1007 -42.01 -3.79 -0.54
N ARG A 1008 -42.24 -3.17 0.63
CA ARG A 1008 -42.44 -3.81 1.95
C ARG A 1008 -41.23 -4.54 2.57
N ASN A 1009 -40.04 -4.43 1.99
CA ASN A 1009 -38.84 -5.05 2.53
C ASN A 1009 -37.82 -3.98 2.95
N LEU A 1010 -37.32 -4.07 4.19
CA LEU A 1010 -36.14 -3.32 4.64
C LEU A 1010 -34.94 -4.26 4.65
N VAL A 1011 -33.91 -3.92 3.87
CA VAL A 1011 -32.65 -4.68 3.80
C VAL A 1011 -31.56 -3.89 4.52
N LEU A 1012 -30.99 -4.46 5.57
CA LEU A 1012 -29.87 -3.90 6.33
C LEU A 1012 -28.65 -4.83 6.21
N SER A 1013 -27.46 -4.25 6.00
CA SER A 1013 -26.21 -5.02 5.98
C SER A 1013 -25.56 -5.09 7.35
N ARG A 1014 -24.80 -6.17 7.58
CA ARG A 1014 -24.06 -6.42 8.82
C ARG A 1014 -22.96 -5.39 9.03
N ALA A 1015 -22.32 -4.91 7.96
CA ALA A 1015 -21.30 -3.87 8.04
C ALA A 1015 -21.90 -2.53 8.53
N GLU A 1016 -23.04 -2.10 7.97
CA GLU A 1016 -23.76 -0.89 8.40
C GLU A 1016 -24.18 -0.96 9.88
N ILE A 1017 -24.62 -2.14 10.33
CA ILE A 1017 -25.04 -2.35 11.72
C ILE A 1017 -23.82 -2.45 12.67
N THR A 1018 -22.74 -3.09 12.25
CA THR A 1018 -21.54 -3.31 13.07
C THR A 1018 -20.74 -2.03 13.28
N ALA A 1019 -20.61 -1.19 12.24
CA ALA A 1019 -19.92 0.10 12.32
C ALA A 1019 -20.55 1.03 13.36
N ARG A 1020 -21.87 0.91 13.60
CA ARG A 1020 -22.60 1.74 14.57
C ARG A 1020 -22.74 1.14 15.96
N LEU A 1021 -22.56 -0.18 16.12
CA LEU A 1021 -22.65 -0.86 17.42
C LEU A 1021 -21.35 -0.82 18.24
N GLY A 1022 -20.23 -0.39 17.65
CA GLY A 1022 -18.93 -0.32 18.33
C GLY A 1022 -18.33 -1.70 18.73
N PRO A 1023 -17.10 -1.71 19.29
CA PRO A 1023 -16.36 -2.95 19.58
C PRO A 1023 -16.64 -3.60 20.97
N THR A 1024 -17.27 -2.92 21.93
CA THR A 1024 -17.40 -3.40 23.34
C THR A 1024 -18.85 -3.73 23.74
N ARG A 1025 -19.02 -4.67 24.68
CA ARG A 1025 -20.27 -5.43 24.95
C ARG A 1025 -21.40 -4.64 25.63
N SER A 1026 -22.63 -5.10 25.33
CA SER A 1026 -23.89 -5.04 26.09
C SER A 1026 -24.62 -3.71 26.24
N GLN A 1027 -24.90 -3.00 25.14
CA GLN A 1027 -26.00 -2.04 25.09
C GLN A 1027 -26.89 -2.32 23.88
N ALA A 1028 -28.21 -2.24 24.06
CA ALA A 1028 -29.17 -2.29 22.96
C ALA A 1028 -29.11 -0.93 22.25
N LEU A 1029 -28.75 -0.93 20.98
CA LEU A 1029 -28.74 0.25 20.12
C LEU A 1029 -30.14 0.45 19.52
N LEU A 1030 -30.65 1.66 19.65
CA LEU A 1030 -31.83 2.08 18.91
C LEU A 1030 -31.40 2.46 17.48
N MET A 1031 -31.86 1.74 16.45
CA MET A 1031 -31.61 2.11 15.06
C MET A 1031 -32.90 2.60 14.39
N ARG A 1032 -33.04 3.90 14.16
CA ARG A 1032 -34.20 4.42 13.44
C ARG A 1032 -34.05 4.15 11.93
N ALA A 1033 -34.52 2.99 11.47
CA ALA A 1033 -34.52 2.62 10.06
C ALA A 1033 -35.85 2.99 9.38
N GLY A 1034 -35.98 4.27 8.99
CA GLY A 1034 -36.96 4.76 8.01
C GLY A 1034 -38.40 4.99 8.49
N THR A 1035 -39.10 5.89 7.79
CA THR A 1035 -40.54 6.16 7.93
C THR A 1035 -41.28 5.70 6.67
N MET A 1036 -42.33 4.87 6.79
CA MET A 1036 -43.33 4.70 5.72
C MET A 1036 -44.46 5.72 5.90
N LYS A 1037 -44.48 6.79 5.10
CA LYS A 1037 -45.70 7.61 4.97
C LYS A 1037 -46.67 6.96 3.97
N ARG A 1038 -47.43 5.97 4.45
CA ARG A 1038 -48.76 5.67 3.90
C ARG A 1038 -49.64 5.13 5.03
N ASN A 1039 -50.62 5.92 5.44
CA ASN A 1039 -51.60 5.70 6.52
C ASN A 1039 -51.20 6.00 7.98
N GLY A 1040 -50.02 6.57 8.26
CA GLY A 1040 -49.71 7.15 9.58
C GLY A 1040 -48.99 6.25 10.58
N ASP A 1041 -48.59 5.04 10.19
CA ASP A 1041 -47.84 4.13 11.06
C ASP A 1041 -46.33 4.41 11.04
N LEU A 1042 -45.70 4.51 12.21
CA LEU A 1042 -44.23 4.62 12.36
C LEU A 1042 -43.66 3.23 12.66
N VAL A 1043 -42.51 2.89 12.08
CA VAL A 1043 -41.81 1.62 12.36
C VAL A 1043 -40.40 1.96 12.84
N LEU A 1044 -39.93 1.22 13.85
CA LEU A 1044 -38.65 1.42 14.53
C LEU A 1044 -37.92 0.07 14.61
N VAL A 1045 -36.59 0.06 14.44
CA VAL A 1045 -35.79 -1.18 14.50
C VAL A 1045 -34.81 -1.08 15.65
N HIS A 1046 -34.92 -1.94 16.67
CA HIS A 1046 -33.89 -2.03 17.70
C HIS A 1046 -32.84 -3.04 17.28
N GLY A 1047 -31.57 -2.79 17.57
CA GLY A 1047 -30.48 -3.74 17.37
C GLY A 1047 -29.69 -3.95 18.66
N ARG A 1048 -29.23 -5.17 18.94
CA ARG A 1048 -28.34 -5.44 20.08
C ARG A 1048 -27.28 -6.46 19.73
N ARG A 1049 -26.09 -6.33 20.33
CA ARG A 1049 -25.00 -7.29 20.17
C ARG A 1049 -24.90 -8.20 21.40
N MET A 1050 -25.07 -9.50 21.20
CA MET A 1050 -24.92 -10.55 22.22
C MET A 1050 -23.74 -11.45 21.83
N GLY A 1051 -22.52 -11.08 22.26
CA GLY A 1051 -21.29 -11.77 21.85
C GLY A 1051 -20.97 -11.55 20.35
N ASN A 1052 -20.79 -12.64 19.60
CA ASN A 1052 -20.58 -12.57 18.14
C ASN A 1052 -21.90 -12.48 17.34
N GLN A 1053 -23.04 -12.52 18.01
CA GLN A 1053 -24.37 -12.49 17.40
C GLN A 1053 -24.98 -11.08 17.50
N ILE A 1054 -25.66 -10.65 16.44
CA ILE A 1054 -26.46 -9.42 16.39
C ILE A 1054 -27.94 -9.84 16.40
N GLN A 1055 -28.77 -9.18 17.20
CA GLN A 1055 -30.22 -9.38 17.20
C GLN A 1055 -30.93 -8.07 16.84
N LEU A 1056 -32.04 -8.16 16.11
CA LEU A 1056 -32.86 -7.02 15.70
C LEU A 1056 -34.31 -7.22 16.14
N GLN A 1057 -35.03 -6.15 16.45
CA GLN A 1057 -36.45 -6.15 16.84
C GLN A 1057 -37.19 -5.07 16.07
N LEU A 1058 -38.31 -5.41 15.43
CA LEU A 1058 -39.15 -4.44 14.71
C LEU A 1058 -40.30 -3.98 15.61
N ASN A 1059 -40.38 -2.70 15.92
CA ASN A 1059 -41.42 -2.10 16.75
C ASN A 1059 -42.31 -1.20 15.90
N ARG A 1060 -43.61 -1.21 16.17
CA ARG A 1060 -44.63 -0.49 15.38
C ARG A 1060 -45.33 0.55 16.25
N TYR A 1061 -45.59 1.72 15.70
CA TYR A 1061 -46.44 2.74 16.31
C TYR A 1061 -47.77 2.81 15.55
N GLU A 1062 -48.84 2.51 16.26
CA GLU A 1062 -50.21 2.55 15.75
C GLU A 1062 -51.12 3.20 16.79
N HIS A 1063 -52.04 4.06 16.36
CA HIS A 1063 -53.08 4.64 17.24
C HIS A 1063 -52.55 5.31 18.52
N GLY A 1064 -51.31 5.82 18.52
CA GLY A 1064 -50.70 6.48 19.68
C GLY A 1064 -49.90 5.56 20.60
N GLU A 1065 -49.79 4.27 20.30
CA GLU A 1065 -49.06 3.29 21.13
C GLU A 1065 -48.03 2.48 20.34
N TRP A 1066 -46.94 2.10 21.02
CA TRP A 1066 -45.90 1.22 20.46
C TRP A 1066 -46.20 -0.25 20.76
N THR A 1067 -46.27 -1.07 19.71
CA THR A 1067 -46.28 -2.54 19.80
C THR A 1067 -44.89 -3.08 19.55
N GLN A 1068 -44.34 -3.85 20.49
CA GLN A 1068 -43.00 -4.43 20.38
C GLN A 1068 -43.00 -5.76 19.63
N GLY A 1069 -42.10 -5.91 18.64
CA GLY A 1069 -41.89 -7.18 17.94
C GLY A 1069 -40.99 -8.15 18.71
N ALA A 1070 -40.79 -9.36 18.18
CA ALA A 1070 -39.83 -10.31 18.75
C ALA A 1070 -38.39 -10.01 18.28
N TRP A 1071 -37.40 -10.28 19.14
CA TRP A 1071 -35.99 -10.23 18.76
C TRP A 1071 -35.64 -11.37 17.80
N GLN A 1072 -35.00 -11.04 16.68
CA GLN A 1072 -34.53 -11.97 15.66
C GLN A 1072 -33.01 -11.93 15.59
N THR A 1073 -32.36 -13.09 15.58
CA THR A 1073 -30.89 -13.15 15.44
C THR A 1073 -30.50 -13.06 13.97
N MET A 1074 -29.54 -12.20 13.65
CA MET A 1074 -28.99 -12.03 12.31
C MET A 1074 -27.99 -13.16 12.02
N HIS A 1075 -28.28 -13.98 11.00
CA HIS A 1075 -27.50 -15.16 10.63
C HIS A 1075 -26.70 -15.01 9.32
N SER A 1076 -26.87 -13.90 8.59
CA SER A 1076 -26.28 -13.62 7.27
C SER A 1076 -25.73 -12.19 7.18
N GLU A 1077 -24.96 -11.86 6.14
CA GLU A 1077 -24.42 -10.49 5.93
C GLU A 1077 -25.48 -9.43 5.66
N THR A 1078 -26.66 -9.84 5.21
CA THR A 1078 -27.83 -8.96 5.10
C THR A 1078 -29.02 -9.61 5.78
N VAL A 1079 -29.91 -8.81 6.34
CA VAL A 1079 -31.18 -9.27 6.91
C VAL A 1079 -32.32 -8.53 6.25
N GLN A 1080 -33.29 -9.30 5.76
CA GLN A 1080 -34.53 -8.76 5.23
C GLN A 1080 -35.58 -8.80 6.34
N LEU A 1081 -35.96 -7.63 6.84
CA LEU A 1081 -37.09 -7.49 7.74
C LEU A 1081 -38.34 -7.33 6.86
N ARG A 1082 -39.20 -8.37 6.87
CA ARG A 1082 -40.47 -8.38 6.14
C ARG A 1082 -41.61 -7.89 7.00
N TRP A 1083 -42.50 -7.14 6.37
CA TRP A 1083 -43.80 -6.74 6.92
C TRP A 1083 -44.93 -7.58 6.35
#